data_AF-A0A2I0VG67-F1
#
_entry.id   AF-A0A2I0VG67-F1
#
_cell.length_a   1.000
_cell.length_b   1.000
_cell.length_c   1.000
_cell.angle_alpha   90.00
_cell.angle_beta   90.00
_cell.angle_gamma   90.00
#
_symmetry.space_group_name_H-M   'P 1'
#
loop_
_entity.id
_entity.type
_entity.pdbx_description
1 polymer ?
#
loop_
_entity_poly.entity_id
_entity_poly.type
_entity_poly.pdbx_seq_one_letter_code
_entity_poly.pdbx_strand_id
1 'polypeptide(L)'
;MVSIPCNYSVAARLPRFPFLAETRLRNLLPLARFHRCRPASGPIIAAGSSPSGTDPLDGKPQPPRTLFPGGFKRPEIKIPSLVLRLSVDEVLLWEDAGTALGEAVSRGVGIVVLEIGKQSGGQFYEAACLLKSLLGDRAYLLISERVDVAAAVGASGVVLSDQGIPAIVARSMLSKSKSDTVYLPIVARDVHNAISAEHASSSDGADFIIISNGGGGWNRVFQESFTQHVKVPIFLNMEFSDSLATDAVSTFLQSGASGLVISIDYLKLFSDDFLEKIFLTKHGPISLSQAEYADSTRVKIDGFTSMFNVVKGIAGFMKLEDKEIKLLEMENLLLQEAAAVIHKAAPMMSEVALLVDAASRLKEPFLMVIVGEFNSGKSTVLNALLGRRYLKEGVVPTTNEITLLCYSKTDSNKQERCERNPDGQFICYLSSPILKNMNLVDTPGTNVILQRQQRLTEEFVPRADLVLFVLSSDRPLTESEVSFLLYVQQWKKKVVFVLNKLDLYQNASELEEATSFIKENTLKLLGIADLRLYPVSARSALEAKLYALSFSAQNYEELLYRDPRWISSRFQELEHFLFSFLDGSTDTGMERMKLKLETPVAIAERLLDSAERLLLQQHDKASQELISIKEVVSSIKVYSMKMESDSISWKKRVVYMIEAAAAQAVKLMEFTLQLSNIDLITTYAFKGEKSSPIASTSTLQNEIISPFLSDVQRLLVEYSEWLHSKIVCEGELCLDRLQKQCNNELDIGDVTQSKTVGFLEHGEELSKKVMDNFSASAATKLFEQEIREVVFGTVGGLGAAGLSASLLTSVLPTALEDLLALSLCSAGGFLAISKFPSRRKEAIQKVRKVADGLARKVEEAMQKDLLEATEKLNDYAEFISKPYQDSAQQRIDWLLETQQELATTVQKLQDLKVQIQNLHVS
;
A
#
# COMPACT_ATOMS: atom_id res chain seq x y z
N MET A 1 -53.63 3.42 12.60
CA MET A 1 -54.55 3.17 13.74
C MET A 1 -55.54 2.08 13.33
N VAL A 2 -56.18 1.44 14.31
CA VAL A 2 -57.06 0.25 14.19
C VAL A 2 -56.31 -1.05 13.89
N SER A 3 -56.17 -1.83 14.96
CA SER A 3 -55.67 -3.19 15.04
C SER A 3 -56.83 -4.18 15.24
N ILE A 4 -56.63 -5.46 14.92
CA ILE A 4 -57.16 -6.61 15.68
C ILE A 4 -56.36 -7.89 15.33
N PRO A 5 -56.17 -8.87 16.23
CA PRO A 5 -55.06 -9.82 16.16
C PRO A 5 -55.49 -11.30 16.06
N CYS A 6 -54.51 -12.21 15.87
CA CYS A 6 -54.64 -13.63 16.22
C CYS A 6 -53.37 -14.19 16.87
N ASN A 7 -53.54 -14.84 18.01
CA ASN A 7 -52.49 -15.54 18.76
C ASN A 7 -52.22 -16.93 18.17
N TYR A 8 -51.04 -17.51 18.46
CA TYR A 8 -50.97 -18.76 19.24
C TYR A 8 -49.56 -19.00 19.80
N SER A 9 -49.49 -19.59 21.00
CA SER A 9 -48.27 -19.89 21.74
C SER A 9 -48.27 -21.32 22.26
N VAL A 10 -47.11 -21.98 22.29
CA VAL A 10 -46.78 -23.10 23.22
C VAL A 10 -45.28 -23.06 23.51
N ALA A 11 -44.88 -23.37 24.75
CA ALA A 11 -43.48 -23.41 25.20
C ALA A 11 -43.18 -24.68 26.03
N ALA A 12 -41.93 -25.17 25.97
CA ALA A 12 -41.30 -26.09 26.95
C ALA A 12 -39.75 -26.01 26.76
N ARG A 13 -38.95 -25.45 27.68
CA ARG A 13 -38.46 -25.97 28.99
C ARG A 13 -37.49 -27.18 28.92
N LEU A 14 -36.20 -26.85 28.89
CA LEU A 14 -35.06 -27.32 29.74
C LEU A 14 -35.24 -28.57 30.65
N PRO A 15 -34.18 -29.40 30.83
CA PRO A 15 -33.17 -29.12 31.88
C PRO A 15 -31.68 -29.40 31.52
N ARG A 16 -30.76 -29.16 32.50
CA ARG A 16 -29.28 -29.22 32.41
C ARG A 16 -28.67 -30.41 33.19
N PHE A 17 -27.35 -30.66 32.94
CA PHE A 17 -26.32 -31.26 33.83
C PHE A 17 -26.28 -32.81 34.00
N PRO A 18 -25.18 -33.42 34.50
CA PRO A 18 -23.72 -33.12 34.37
C PRO A 18 -22.81 -34.38 34.14
N PHE A 19 -21.49 -34.23 34.30
CA PHE A 19 -20.41 -35.21 34.66
C PHE A 19 -19.26 -35.57 33.69
N LEU A 20 -18.08 -35.65 34.34
CA LEU A 20 -16.71 -35.96 33.90
C LEU A 20 -16.50 -37.42 33.45
N ALA A 21 -15.48 -37.68 32.61
CA ALA A 21 -14.28 -38.47 32.98
C ALA A 21 -13.29 -38.67 31.81
N GLU A 22 -12.01 -38.86 32.13
CA GLU A 22 -10.92 -39.18 31.20
C GLU A 22 -10.92 -40.67 30.77
N THR A 23 -10.34 -41.00 29.60
CA THR A 23 -9.36 -42.12 29.51
C THR A 23 -8.52 -42.08 28.22
N ARG A 24 -7.35 -42.75 28.25
CA ARG A 24 -6.27 -42.71 27.24
C ARG A 24 -6.23 -43.93 26.31
N LEU A 25 -5.33 -43.87 25.30
CA LEU A 25 -4.66 -44.96 24.53
C LEU A 25 -5.55 -45.60 23.42
N ARG A 26 -5.08 -45.92 22.19
CA ARG A 26 -3.74 -46.28 21.69
C ARG A 26 -3.75 -46.43 20.15
N ASN A 27 -2.57 -46.65 19.54
CA ASN A 27 -2.32 -47.26 18.21
C ASN A 27 -2.54 -46.37 16.95
N LEU A 28 -1.74 -46.42 15.87
CA LEU A 28 -0.51 -47.16 15.52
C LEU A 28 0.32 -46.40 14.42
N LEU A 29 1.59 -46.78 14.26
CA LEU A 29 2.62 -46.30 13.30
C LEU A 29 2.51 -46.96 11.89
N PRO A 30 3.46 -46.80 10.92
CA PRO A 30 4.06 -45.62 10.25
C PRO A 30 4.07 -45.79 8.68
N LEU A 31 5.08 -45.22 7.97
CA LEU A 31 5.46 -45.32 6.52
C LEU A 31 4.92 -44.19 5.61
N ALA A 32 5.62 -43.69 4.57
CA ALA A 32 7.03 -43.81 4.11
C ALA A 32 7.45 -42.61 3.23
N ARG A 33 8.75 -42.40 3.01
CA ARG A 33 9.31 -41.44 2.01
C ARG A 33 9.33 -42.06 0.61
N PHE A 34 9.04 -41.29 -0.45
CA PHE A 34 9.52 -41.56 -1.83
C PHE A 34 9.80 -40.27 -2.63
N HIS A 35 10.65 -40.40 -3.67
CA HIS A 35 11.26 -39.34 -4.48
C HIS A 35 10.52 -39.04 -5.81
N ARG A 36 11.04 -38.02 -6.55
CA ARG A 36 10.91 -37.69 -7.99
C ARG A 36 9.77 -36.70 -8.35
N CYS A 37 9.88 -35.86 -9.39
CA CYS A 37 10.95 -35.64 -10.40
C CYS A 37 10.96 -34.19 -10.95
N ARG A 38 12.04 -33.79 -11.65
CA ARG A 38 12.05 -32.63 -12.58
C ARG A 38 11.44 -33.00 -13.94
N PRO A 39 10.98 -32.02 -14.74
CA PRO A 39 11.05 -32.04 -16.19
C PRO A 39 12.07 -31.04 -16.76
N ALA A 40 12.49 -31.24 -18.01
CA ALA A 40 13.31 -30.30 -18.80
C ALA A 40 12.95 -30.43 -20.28
N SER A 41 13.06 -29.33 -21.04
CA SER A 41 12.98 -29.33 -22.52
C SER A 41 13.65 -28.09 -23.12
N GLY A 42 14.60 -28.29 -24.05
CA GLY A 42 15.17 -27.27 -24.94
C GLY A 42 14.29 -27.00 -26.19
N PRO A 43 14.76 -26.22 -27.20
CA PRO A 43 15.89 -26.57 -28.09
C PRO A 43 16.90 -25.42 -28.35
N ILE A 44 18.21 -25.60 -28.57
CA ILE A 44 18.99 -26.15 -29.73
C ILE A 44 18.89 -25.37 -31.06
N ILE A 45 19.99 -24.68 -31.44
CA ILE A 45 20.52 -24.48 -32.82
C ILE A 45 22.07 -24.53 -32.76
N ALA A 46 22.75 -24.98 -33.83
CA ALA A 46 24.21 -25.12 -33.96
C ALA A 46 24.69 -24.64 -35.37
N ALA A 47 25.98 -24.60 -35.77
CA ALA A 47 27.25 -25.13 -35.25
C ALA A 47 28.46 -24.29 -35.79
N GLY A 48 29.72 -24.57 -35.39
CA GLY A 48 30.89 -23.90 -35.99
C GLY A 48 32.30 -24.30 -35.50
N SER A 49 32.84 -25.41 -36.04
CA SER A 49 34.29 -25.76 -36.21
C SER A 49 35.35 -25.57 -35.10
N SER A 50 35.99 -26.70 -34.76
CA SER A 50 37.28 -26.91 -34.06
C SER A 50 38.49 -26.86 -35.05
N PRO A 51 39.79 -27.13 -34.72
CA PRO A 51 40.37 -27.80 -33.53
C PRO A 51 41.75 -27.32 -32.98
N SER A 52 42.30 -28.11 -32.05
CA SER A 52 43.64 -28.08 -31.38
C SER A 52 43.81 -27.10 -30.20
N GLY A 53 44.38 -27.47 -29.04
CA GLY A 53 44.66 -28.81 -28.50
C GLY A 53 45.87 -28.91 -27.55
N THR A 54 45.65 -28.84 -26.23
CA THR A 54 46.42 -29.48 -25.12
C THR A 54 45.81 -29.12 -23.76
N ASP A 55 45.52 -30.11 -22.92
CA ASP A 55 45.05 -29.97 -21.52
C ASP A 55 46.23 -29.92 -20.50
N PRO A 56 46.04 -29.95 -19.16
CA PRO A 56 45.50 -28.85 -18.36
C PRO A 56 46.30 -28.57 -17.06
N LEU A 57 46.49 -27.31 -16.66
CA LEU A 57 46.91 -26.96 -15.29
C LEU A 57 46.18 -25.71 -14.76
N ASP A 58 45.16 -25.98 -13.94
CA ASP A 58 44.52 -25.13 -12.92
C ASP A 58 44.44 -23.61 -13.15
N GLY A 59 44.04 -23.21 -14.35
CA GLY A 59 43.60 -21.85 -14.64
C GLY A 59 42.12 -21.66 -14.30
N LYS A 60 41.79 -21.19 -13.08
CA LYS A 60 40.47 -20.57 -12.87
C LYS A 60 40.26 -19.50 -13.93
N PRO A 61 39.12 -19.47 -14.66
CA PRO A 61 38.85 -18.38 -15.59
C PRO A 61 38.90 -17.07 -14.80
N GLN A 62 39.80 -16.15 -15.18
CA GLN A 62 39.65 -14.79 -14.67
C GLN A 62 38.28 -14.31 -15.12
N PRO A 63 37.39 -13.88 -14.20
CA PRO A 63 36.12 -13.33 -14.60
C PRO A 63 36.37 -12.15 -15.56
N PRO A 64 35.48 -11.90 -16.54
CA PRO A 64 35.62 -10.73 -17.40
C PRO A 64 35.80 -9.50 -16.50
N ARG A 65 36.80 -8.66 -16.80
CA ARG A 65 37.12 -7.48 -16.00
C ARG A 65 35.99 -6.45 -16.14
N THR A 66 34.94 -6.62 -15.35
CA THR A 66 33.93 -5.60 -15.13
C THR A 66 34.57 -4.44 -14.37
N LEU A 67 34.14 -3.21 -14.66
CA LEU A 67 34.58 -2.00 -13.94
C LEU A 67 34.38 -2.12 -12.42
N PHE A 68 33.41 -2.95 -12.01
CA PHE A 68 33.11 -3.29 -10.63
C PHE A 68 32.98 -4.81 -10.49
N PRO A 69 33.91 -5.51 -9.83
CA PRO A 69 33.79 -6.94 -9.56
C PRO A 69 32.76 -7.20 -8.46
N GLY A 70 31.90 -8.21 -8.64
CA GLY A 70 30.90 -8.59 -7.64
C GLY A 70 31.55 -9.14 -6.35
N GLY A 71 30.99 -8.78 -5.20
CA GLY A 71 31.46 -9.21 -3.88
C GLY A 71 32.11 -8.12 -3.02
N PHE A 72 32.41 -6.95 -3.59
CA PHE A 72 32.98 -5.82 -2.85
C PHE A 72 31.98 -4.67 -2.71
N LYS A 73 31.98 -3.99 -1.56
CA LYS A 73 31.27 -2.72 -1.33
C LYS A 73 32.07 -1.56 -1.94
N ARG A 74 31.39 -0.51 -2.41
CA ARG A 74 32.06 0.74 -2.76
C ARG A 74 32.35 1.57 -1.50
N PRO A 75 33.50 2.25 -1.41
CA PRO A 75 33.75 3.23 -0.36
C PRO A 75 32.86 4.46 -0.58
N GLU A 76 32.19 4.91 0.49
CA GLU A 76 31.37 6.12 0.44
C GLU A 76 32.24 7.35 0.70
N ILE A 77 32.20 8.31 -0.22
CA ILE A 77 32.91 9.59 -0.13
C ILE A 77 31.91 10.64 0.36
N LYS A 78 32.22 11.29 1.48
CA LYS A 78 31.40 12.38 2.03
C LYS A 78 31.46 13.60 1.12
N ILE A 79 30.34 14.30 0.96
CA ILE A 79 30.18 15.48 0.09
C ILE A 79 29.26 16.49 0.80
N PRO A 80 29.61 17.79 0.87
CA PRO A 80 30.93 18.34 0.52
C PRO A 80 32.03 17.79 1.46
N SER A 81 33.26 17.68 0.96
CA SER A 81 34.44 17.30 1.76
C SER A 81 35.67 18.08 1.33
N LEU A 82 36.62 18.22 2.26
CA LEU A 82 37.94 18.75 1.98
C LEU A 82 38.91 17.61 1.68
N VAL A 83 39.70 17.81 0.62
CA VAL A 83 40.82 16.94 0.23
C VAL A 83 42.11 17.68 0.54
N LEU A 84 42.92 17.16 1.45
CA LEU A 84 44.21 17.76 1.81
C LEU A 84 45.31 17.18 0.92
N ARG A 85 45.99 18.02 0.13
CA ARG A 85 47.23 17.65 -0.57
C ARG A 85 48.43 17.97 0.31
N LEU A 86 49.37 17.03 0.40
CA LEU A 86 50.62 17.15 1.15
C LEU A 86 51.80 16.72 0.27
N SER A 87 52.92 17.43 0.35
CA SER A 87 54.19 17.00 -0.23
C SER A 87 55.00 16.10 0.72
N VAL A 88 55.97 15.36 0.18
CA VAL A 88 56.88 14.51 1.00
C VAL A 88 57.68 15.33 2.01
N ASP A 89 58.15 16.52 1.61
CA ASP A 89 58.95 17.39 2.48
C ASP A 89 58.10 17.93 3.64
N GLU A 90 56.84 18.30 3.38
CA GLU A 90 55.87 18.67 4.42
C GLU A 90 55.63 17.53 5.43
N VAL A 91 55.58 16.26 5.00
CA VAL A 91 55.35 15.13 5.92
C VAL A 91 56.59 14.81 6.75
N LEU A 92 57.79 14.91 6.18
CA LEU A 92 59.04 14.48 6.84
C LEU A 92 59.71 15.56 7.71
N LEU A 93 59.44 16.85 7.45
CA LEU A 93 60.03 17.97 8.20
C LEU A 93 59.15 18.45 9.38
N TRP A 94 58.01 17.81 9.62
CA TRP A 94 56.95 18.32 10.48
C TRP A 94 56.99 17.68 11.87
N GLU A 95 57.71 18.32 12.80
CA GLU A 95 57.88 17.85 14.19
C GLU A 95 56.53 17.63 14.91
N ASP A 96 55.50 18.40 14.56
CA ASP A 96 54.12 18.32 15.07
C ASP A 96 53.11 17.69 14.07
N ALA A 97 53.55 16.81 13.16
CA ALA A 97 52.68 16.24 12.12
C ALA A 97 51.40 15.59 12.65
N GLY A 98 51.46 14.91 13.80
CA GLY A 98 50.33 14.17 14.36
C GLY A 98 49.20 15.05 14.93
N THR A 99 49.53 16.20 15.52
CA THR A 99 48.54 17.10 16.14
C THR A 99 47.82 17.91 15.08
N ALA A 100 48.56 18.54 14.17
CA ALA A 100 47.98 19.39 13.13
C ALA A 100 47.24 18.59 12.04
N LEU A 101 47.68 17.37 11.69
CA LEU A 101 46.89 16.47 10.82
C LEU A 101 45.64 15.93 11.54
N GLY A 102 45.72 15.67 12.84
CA GLY A 102 44.57 15.31 13.66
C GLY A 102 43.53 16.44 13.72
N GLU A 103 43.99 17.68 13.87
CA GLU A 103 43.16 18.88 13.81
C GLU A 103 42.52 19.05 12.43
N ALA A 104 43.29 18.91 11.34
CA ALA A 104 42.79 18.99 9.97
C ALA A 104 41.65 17.97 9.68
N VAL A 105 41.82 16.72 10.12
CA VAL A 105 40.77 15.69 10.01
C VAL A 105 39.56 16.04 10.87
N SER A 106 39.75 16.59 12.08
CA SER A 106 38.64 17.06 12.92
C SER A 106 37.87 18.25 12.31
N ARG A 107 38.54 19.09 11.52
CA ARG A 107 37.97 20.22 10.75
C ARG A 107 37.31 19.80 9.42
N GLY A 108 37.14 18.50 9.16
CA GLY A 108 36.35 17.99 8.03
C GLY A 108 37.15 17.50 6.81
N VAL A 109 38.48 17.34 6.92
CA VAL A 109 39.28 16.67 5.87
C VAL A 109 38.95 15.17 5.86
N GLY A 110 38.29 14.72 4.80
CA GLY A 110 37.88 13.31 4.62
C GLY A 110 38.85 12.48 3.78
N ILE A 111 39.71 13.13 2.99
CA ILE A 111 40.67 12.50 2.09
C ILE A 111 42.01 13.23 2.21
N VAL A 112 43.10 12.49 2.30
CA VAL A 112 44.47 13.01 2.27
C VAL A 112 45.21 12.41 1.08
N VAL A 113 45.83 13.25 0.27
CA VAL A 113 46.58 12.88 -0.94
C VAL A 113 48.06 13.20 -0.73
N LEU A 114 48.92 12.18 -0.78
CA LEU A 114 50.37 12.36 -0.81
C LEU A 114 50.84 12.55 -2.26
N GLU A 115 51.42 13.71 -2.57
CA GLU A 115 51.92 14.02 -3.90
C GLU A 115 53.35 13.55 -4.15
N ILE A 116 53.62 13.15 -5.39
CA ILE A 116 54.96 12.73 -5.83
C ILE A 116 55.83 13.97 -6.12
N GLY A 117 56.86 14.18 -5.31
CA GLY A 117 57.84 15.24 -5.49
C GLY A 117 59.17 14.74 -6.09
N LYS A 118 60.24 15.50 -5.87
CA LYS A 118 61.61 15.20 -6.37
C LYS A 118 62.41 14.25 -5.48
N GLN A 119 61.80 13.75 -4.39
CA GLN A 119 62.46 12.95 -3.36
C GLN A 119 62.69 11.49 -3.81
N SER A 120 63.51 10.76 -3.07
CA SER A 120 63.76 9.34 -3.36
C SER A 120 62.53 8.47 -3.07
N GLY A 121 62.40 7.35 -3.79
CA GLY A 121 61.29 6.41 -3.58
C GLY A 121 61.22 5.82 -2.16
N GLY A 122 62.35 5.78 -1.44
CA GLY A 122 62.39 5.38 -0.03
C GLY A 122 61.73 6.41 0.90
N GLN A 123 62.07 7.69 0.74
CA GLN A 123 61.46 8.79 1.50
C GLN A 123 59.96 8.93 1.22
N PHE A 124 59.55 8.72 -0.04
CA PHE A 124 58.13 8.71 -0.42
C PHE A 124 57.35 7.56 0.25
N TYR A 125 57.95 6.36 0.34
CA TYR A 125 57.36 5.23 1.06
C TYR A 125 57.31 5.48 2.59
N GLU A 126 58.36 6.04 3.17
CA GLU A 126 58.44 6.40 4.59
C GLU A 126 57.37 7.43 4.98
N ALA A 127 57.23 8.52 4.22
CA ALA A 127 56.16 9.51 4.40
C ALA A 127 54.76 8.88 4.29
N ALA A 128 54.55 7.96 3.35
CA ALA A 128 53.27 7.26 3.20
C ALA A 128 52.97 6.33 4.39
N CYS A 129 53.96 5.63 4.94
CA CYS A 129 53.82 4.82 6.16
C CYS A 129 53.47 5.69 7.38
N LEU A 130 54.13 6.84 7.55
CA LEU A 130 53.82 7.79 8.63
C LEU A 130 52.39 8.33 8.50
N LEU A 131 51.96 8.73 7.31
CA LEU A 131 50.57 9.16 7.10
C LEU A 131 49.56 8.04 7.38
N LYS A 132 49.83 6.79 6.98
CA LYS A 132 48.88 5.69 7.26
C LYS A 132 48.77 5.38 8.75
N SER A 133 49.86 5.45 9.52
CA SER A 133 49.83 5.23 10.97
C SER A 133 49.10 6.37 11.70
N LEU A 134 49.28 7.62 11.26
CA LEU A 134 48.61 8.78 11.86
C LEU A 134 47.12 8.85 11.50
N LEU A 135 46.74 8.56 10.26
CA LEU A 135 45.35 8.67 9.82
C LEU A 135 44.48 7.50 10.29
N GLY A 136 45.03 6.28 10.36
CA GLY A 136 44.25 5.08 10.68
C GLY A 136 43.10 4.92 9.69
N ASP A 137 41.87 4.90 10.21
CA ASP A 137 40.63 4.88 9.43
C ASP A 137 39.82 6.19 9.54
N ARG A 138 40.43 7.27 10.07
CA ARG A 138 39.76 8.58 10.26
C ARG A 138 39.57 9.37 8.96
N ALA A 139 40.42 9.13 7.96
CA ALA A 139 40.33 9.70 6.61
C ALA A 139 40.95 8.74 5.58
N TYR A 140 40.54 8.84 4.32
CA TYR A 140 41.10 8.01 3.25
C TYR A 140 42.47 8.54 2.80
N LEU A 141 43.52 7.72 2.93
CA LEU A 141 44.85 8.03 2.38
C LEU A 141 44.94 7.57 0.92
N LEU A 142 45.23 8.49 0.01
CA LEU A 142 45.48 8.22 -1.40
C LEU A 142 46.92 8.61 -1.76
N ILE A 143 47.55 7.81 -2.62
CA ILE A 143 48.91 8.06 -3.11
C ILE A 143 48.84 8.51 -4.58
N SER A 144 49.52 9.60 -4.93
CA SER A 144 49.59 10.08 -6.31
C SER A 144 50.54 9.24 -7.18
N GLU A 145 50.06 8.78 -8.34
CA GLU A 145 50.74 7.98 -9.39
C GLU A 145 51.31 6.60 -8.98
N ARG A 146 51.85 6.46 -7.78
CA ARG A 146 52.62 5.29 -7.32
C ARG A 146 51.75 4.20 -6.74
N VAL A 147 51.06 3.47 -7.62
CA VAL A 147 50.20 2.32 -7.26
C VAL A 147 50.98 1.20 -6.57
N ASP A 148 52.27 1.05 -6.88
CA ASP A 148 53.20 0.13 -6.22
C ASP A 148 53.41 0.49 -4.73
N VAL A 149 53.61 1.79 -4.44
CA VAL A 149 53.75 2.29 -3.07
C VAL A 149 52.43 2.19 -2.32
N ALA A 150 51.32 2.56 -2.96
CA ALA A 150 49.98 2.44 -2.38
C ALA A 150 49.64 1.00 -1.97
N ALA A 151 50.01 0.03 -2.81
CA ALA A 151 49.82 -1.40 -2.54
C ALA A 151 50.68 -1.87 -1.35
N ALA A 152 51.94 -1.41 -1.26
CA ALA A 152 52.89 -1.81 -0.21
C ALA A 152 52.56 -1.19 1.16
N VAL A 153 52.09 0.07 1.20
CA VAL A 153 51.70 0.78 2.43
C VAL A 153 50.29 0.39 2.91
N GLY A 154 49.49 -0.25 2.05
CA GLY A 154 48.09 -0.55 2.35
C GLY A 154 47.18 0.69 2.31
N ALA A 155 47.53 1.71 1.52
CA ALA A 155 46.77 2.94 1.36
C ALA A 155 45.33 2.69 0.88
N SER A 156 44.40 3.60 1.18
CA SER A 156 42.97 3.44 0.84
C SER A 156 42.70 3.49 -0.66
N GLY A 157 43.62 4.07 -1.43
CA GLY A 157 43.51 4.17 -2.88
C GLY A 157 44.64 4.97 -3.52
N VAL A 158 44.41 5.44 -4.76
CA VAL A 158 45.37 6.23 -5.55
C VAL A 158 44.70 7.38 -6.29
N VAL A 159 45.49 8.41 -6.59
CA VAL A 159 45.14 9.50 -7.53
C VAL A 159 46.02 9.36 -8.76
N LEU A 160 45.42 9.45 -9.96
CA LEU A 160 46.11 9.26 -11.24
C LEU A 160 45.77 10.41 -12.19
N SER A 161 46.77 11.03 -12.80
CA SER A 161 46.62 12.01 -13.89
C SER A 161 45.89 11.40 -15.10
N ASP A 162 45.42 12.22 -16.04
CA ASP A 162 44.74 11.71 -17.24
C ASP A 162 45.65 10.89 -18.19
N GLN A 163 46.98 10.98 -18.04
CA GLN A 163 47.97 10.11 -18.72
C GLN A 163 48.37 8.87 -17.90
N GLY A 164 47.98 8.78 -16.62
CA GLY A 164 48.28 7.66 -15.72
C GLY A 164 47.51 6.38 -16.08
N ILE A 165 47.93 5.24 -15.54
CA ILE A 165 47.36 3.92 -15.88
C ILE A 165 45.82 3.86 -15.71
N PRO A 166 45.07 3.08 -16.53
CA PRO A 166 43.60 2.99 -16.42
C PRO A 166 43.12 2.61 -15.02
N ALA A 167 42.02 3.20 -14.56
CA ALA A 167 41.58 3.05 -13.18
C ALA A 167 41.23 1.57 -12.83
N ILE A 168 40.70 0.81 -13.79
CA ILE A 168 40.46 -0.64 -13.64
C ILE A 168 41.76 -1.45 -13.45
N VAL A 169 42.89 -1.00 -14.01
CA VAL A 169 44.21 -1.64 -13.85
C VAL A 169 44.77 -1.33 -12.47
N ALA A 170 44.71 -0.06 -12.04
CA ALA A 170 45.12 0.34 -10.70
C ALA A 170 44.32 -0.38 -9.61
N ARG A 171 42.98 -0.44 -9.74
CA ARG A 171 42.10 -1.16 -8.82
C ARG A 171 42.45 -2.66 -8.76
N SER A 172 42.73 -3.29 -9.90
CA SER A 172 43.16 -4.71 -9.96
C SER A 172 44.55 -4.96 -9.35
N MET A 173 45.46 -3.99 -9.38
CA MET A 173 46.76 -4.08 -8.71
C MET A 173 46.61 -3.98 -7.19
N LEU A 174 45.81 -3.01 -6.71
CA LEU A 174 45.56 -2.79 -5.28
C LEU A 174 44.74 -3.91 -4.62
N SER A 175 43.72 -4.45 -5.31
CA SER A 175 42.92 -5.57 -4.78
C SER A 175 43.71 -6.88 -4.62
N LYS A 176 44.90 -7.01 -5.23
CA LYS A 176 45.76 -8.18 -5.05
C LYS A 176 46.60 -8.14 -3.76
N SER A 177 46.85 -6.96 -3.18
CA SER A 177 47.55 -6.84 -1.90
C SER A 177 46.62 -6.76 -0.69
N LYS A 178 45.29 -6.65 -0.91
CA LYS A 178 44.27 -6.58 0.14
C LYS A 178 43.24 -7.70 0.02
N SER A 179 43.56 -8.89 0.54
CA SER A 179 42.64 -10.04 0.57
C SER A 179 41.49 -9.88 1.56
N ASP A 180 41.67 -9.07 2.60
CA ASP A 180 40.83 -9.11 3.82
C ASP A 180 39.83 -7.94 3.88
N THR A 181 39.86 -7.01 2.93
CA THR A 181 38.98 -5.83 2.92
C THR A 181 37.78 -6.00 2.00
N VAL A 182 36.57 -5.86 2.55
CA VAL A 182 35.29 -5.93 1.80
C VAL A 182 35.07 -4.73 0.87
N TYR A 183 35.86 -3.66 0.99
CA TYR A 183 35.73 -2.43 0.18
C TYR A 183 36.67 -2.43 -1.03
N LEU A 184 36.19 -1.88 -2.16
CA LEU A 184 37.04 -1.59 -3.32
C LEU A 184 38.07 -0.49 -3.01
N PRO A 185 39.33 -0.62 -3.46
CA PRO A 185 40.30 0.47 -3.41
C PRO A 185 39.79 1.69 -4.17
N ILE A 186 39.96 2.88 -3.60
CA ILE A 186 39.55 4.16 -4.22
C ILE A 186 40.48 4.48 -5.39
N VAL A 187 39.94 4.91 -6.53
CA VAL A 187 40.73 5.45 -7.64
C VAL A 187 40.17 6.80 -8.07
N ALA A 188 40.94 7.85 -7.87
CA ALA A 188 40.61 9.20 -8.31
C ALA A 188 41.38 9.57 -9.60
N ARG A 189 40.79 10.44 -10.42
CA ARG A 189 41.46 11.02 -11.60
C ARG A 189 41.72 12.51 -11.43
N ASP A 190 42.95 12.95 -11.65
CA ASP A 190 43.29 14.38 -11.77
C ASP A 190 43.26 14.77 -13.25
N VAL A 191 42.43 15.75 -13.61
CA VAL A 191 42.13 16.10 -15.01
C VAL A 191 42.16 17.61 -15.24
N HIS A 192 42.53 17.99 -16.47
CA HIS A 192 42.69 19.40 -16.86
C HIS A 192 41.63 19.90 -17.87
N ASN A 193 40.74 19.02 -18.34
CA ASN A 193 39.71 19.37 -19.34
C ASN A 193 38.44 18.51 -19.20
N ALA A 194 37.34 18.97 -19.82
CA ALA A 194 36.03 18.35 -19.73
C ALA A 194 35.92 16.95 -20.36
N ILE A 195 36.64 16.72 -21.46
CA ILE A 195 36.61 15.43 -22.18
C ILE A 195 37.32 14.36 -21.34
N SER A 196 38.46 14.69 -20.72
CA SER A 196 39.14 13.83 -19.74
C SER A 196 38.25 13.55 -18.53
N ALA A 197 37.47 14.53 -18.04
CA ALA A 197 36.55 14.36 -16.91
C ALA A 197 35.38 13.40 -17.24
N GLU A 198 34.72 13.58 -18.39
CA GLU A 198 33.64 12.70 -18.84
C GLU A 198 34.14 11.26 -19.06
N HIS A 199 35.31 11.11 -19.70
CA HIS A 199 35.95 9.81 -19.91
C HIS A 199 36.32 9.11 -18.59
N ALA A 200 36.90 9.84 -17.64
CA ALA A 200 37.23 9.34 -16.30
C ALA A 200 35.98 8.84 -15.54
N SER A 201 34.87 9.58 -15.66
CA SER A 201 33.61 9.26 -15.00
C SER A 201 32.85 8.08 -15.62
N SER A 202 32.78 8.02 -16.95
CA SER A 202 31.88 7.10 -17.66
C SER A 202 32.57 5.84 -18.19
N SER A 203 33.81 5.95 -18.65
CA SER A 203 34.53 4.86 -19.34
C SER A 203 35.58 4.18 -18.44
N ASP A 204 36.31 4.98 -17.67
CA ASP A 204 37.46 4.49 -16.88
C ASP A 204 37.05 3.99 -15.48
N GLY A 205 35.95 4.54 -14.93
CA GLY A 205 35.37 4.10 -13.66
C GLY A 205 36.10 4.64 -12.43
N ALA A 206 36.52 5.91 -12.47
CA ALA A 206 37.01 6.64 -11.31
C ALA A 206 35.91 6.80 -10.25
N ASP A 207 36.29 6.80 -8.96
CA ASP A 207 35.34 6.99 -7.85
C ASP A 207 35.07 8.48 -7.58
N PHE A 208 36.01 9.36 -7.92
CA PHE A 208 35.86 10.82 -7.98
C PHE A 208 36.91 11.45 -8.90
N ILE A 209 36.72 12.73 -9.23
CA ILE A 209 37.60 13.51 -10.11
C ILE A 209 38.10 14.74 -9.35
N ILE A 210 39.39 15.05 -9.48
CA ILE A 210 39.97 16.33 -9.13
C ILE A 210 40.19 17.11 -10.43
N ILE A 211 39.79 18.37 -10.46
CA ILE A 211 40.12 19.28 -11.56
C ILE A 211 41.24 20.20 -11.10
N SER A 212 42.37 20.19 -11.81
CA SER A 212 43.54 21.04 -11.53
C SER A 212 43.77 22.05 -12.67
N ASN A 213 44.05 23.30 -12.31
CA ASN A 213 44.15 24.42 -13.25
C ASN A 213 45.33 24.31 -14.24
N GLY A 214 45.03 24.12 -15.52
CA GLY A 214 46.00 24.16 -16.62
C GLY A 214 46.32 25.58 -17.13
N GLY A 215 46.37 26.58 -16.25
CA GLY A 215 46.65 27.99 -16.60
C GLY A 215 45.51 28.72 -17.35
N GLY A 216 44.30 28.17 -17.37
CA GLY A 216 43.14 28.72 -18.06
C GLY A 216 41.93 28.83 -17.14
N GLY A 217 41.41 30.05 -16.93
CA GLY A 217 40.46 30.35 -15.85
C GLY A 217 39.21 29.46 -15.79
N TRP A 218 38.86 29.07 -14.56
CA TRP A 218 37.77 28.14 -14.17
C TRP A 218 36.41 28.38 -14.83
N ASN A 219 36.08 29.64 -15.16
CA ASN A 219 34.83 30.03 -15.83
C ASN A 219 34.62 29.38 -17.21
N ARG A 220 35.64 28.77 -17.83
CA ARG A 220 35.48 27.96 -19.06
C ARG A 220 35.19 26.49 -18.81
N VAL A 221 35.48 25.98 -17.61
CA VAL A 221 35.27 24.57 -17.26
C VAL A 221 33.87 24.37 -16.69
N PHE A 222 33.41 25.27 -15.82
CA PHE A 222 32.04 25.27 -15.28
C PHE A 222 31.08 26.10 -16.14
N GLN A 223 30.78 25.61 -17.35
CA GLN A 223 29.50 25.90 -17.99
C GLN A 223 28.47 24.85 -17.55
N GLU A 224 27.18 25.20 -17.47
CA GLU A 224 26.11 24.35 -16.92
C GLU A 224 26.00 22.95 -17.58
N SER A 225 26.51 22.80 -18.81
CA SER A 225 26.59 21.52 -19.52
C SER A 225 27.60 20.52 -18.93
N PHE A 226 28.63 20.98 -18.20
CA PHE A 226 29.74 20.15 -17.70
C PHE A 226 29.28 19.19 -16.60
N THR A 227 28.59 19.71 -15.58
CA THR A 227 28.14 18.94 -14.41
C THR A 227 26.98 17.99 -14.72
N GLN A 228 26.32 18.14 -15.86
CA GLN A 228 25.25 17.24 -16.32
C GLN A 228 25.76 15.88 -16.85
N HIS A 229 27.02 15.81 -17.32
CA HIS A 229 27.58 14.62 -17.98
C HIS A 229 28.52 13.80 -17.08
N VAL A 230 29.07 14.40 -16.03
CA VAL A 230 29.95 13.75 -15.04
C VAL A 230 29.10 13.16 -13.91
N LYS A 231 29.21 11.85 -13.68
CA LYS A 231 28.36 11.07 -12.75
C LYS A 231 29.04 10.75 -11.40
N VAL A 232 30.23 11.30 -11.19
CA VAL A 232 31.06 11.06 -9.99
C VAL A 232 31.43 12.39 -9.35
N PRO A 233 31.78 12.42 -8.05
CA PRO A 233 32.06 13.67 -7.34
C PRO A 233 33.21 14.45 -7.97
N ILE A 234 33.07 15.78 -8.04
CA ILE A 234 34.07 16.69 -8.60
C ILE A 234 34.66 17.55 -7.49
N PHE A 235 35.97 17.48 -7.30
CA PHE A 235 36.72 18.31 -6.35
C PHE A 235 37.58 19.34 -7.09
N LEU A 236 37.59 20.58 -6.61
CA LEU A 236 38.31 21.69 -7.25
C LEU A 236 39.63 21.98 -6.55
N ASN A 237 40.74 21.95 -7.29
CA ASN A 237 42.07 22.29 -6.79
C ASN A 237 42.35 23.78 -6.98
N MET A 238 41.99 24.59 -5.98
CA MET A 238 42.06 26.05 -6.04
C MET A 238 43.38 26.57 -5.45
N GLU A 239 44.19 27.23 -6.28
CA GLU A 239 45.31 28.06 -5.81
C GLU A 239 44.77 29.43 -5.38
N PHE A 240 44.93 29.78 -4.10
CA PHE A 240 44.42 31.04 -3.56
C PHE A 240 45.46 32.16 -3.71
N SER A 241 45.08 33.21 -4.45
CA SER A 241 45.75 34.51 -4.41
C SER A 241 45.07 35.45 -3.40
N ASP A 242 45.89 36.24 -2.71
CA ASP A 242 45.79 36.57 -1.28
C ASP A 242 44.66 37.54 -0.84
N SER A 243 43.57 37.72 -1.60
CA SER A 243 42.53 38.70 -1.23
C SER A 243 41.09 38.51 -1.79
N LEU A 244 40.81 37.50 -2.61
CA LEU A 244 39.48 37.32 -3.25
C LEU A 244 38.87 35.91 -3.07
N ALA A 245 39.32 35.17 -2.05
CA ALA A 245 39.04 33.74 -1.89
C ALA A 245 37.58 33.37 -1.54
N THR A 246 36.92 34.12 -0.65
CA THR A 246 35.68 33.68 0.01
C THR A 246 34.46 33.66 -0.92
N ASP A 247 34.29 34.71 -1.72
CA ASP A 247 33.13 34.83 -2.61
C ASP A 247 33.24 33.85 -3.79
N ALA A 248 34.45 33.66 -4.31
CA ALA A 248 34.75 32.67 -5.34
C ALA A 248 34.39 31.25 -4.89
N VAL A 249 34.89 30.79 -3.74
CA VAL A 249 34.61 29.43 -3.22
C VAL A 249 33.11 29.21 -3.01
N SER A 250 32.40 30.21 -2.47
CA SER A 250 30.95 30.10 -2.32
C SER A 250 30.26 29.90 -3.67
N THR A 251 30.56 30.75 -4.65
CA THR A 251 30.00 30.71 -6.02
C THR A 251 30.29 29.38 -6.73
N PHE A 252 31.48 28.80 -6.55
CA PHE A 252 31.80 27.51 -7.17
C PHE A 252 31.12 26.31 -6.49
N LEU A 253 30.91 26.34 -5.17
CA LEU A 253 30.04 25.36 -4.51
C LEU A 253 28.58 25.48 -5.00
N GLN A 254 28.10 26.69 -5.30
CA GLN A 254 26.77 26.90 -5.91
C GLN A 254 26.66 26.26 -7.31
N SER A 255 27.78 26.17 -8.05
CA SER A 255 27.86 25.57 -9.39
C SER A 255 27.89 24.03 -9.43
N GLY A 256 27.77 23.35 -8.27
CA GLY A 256 27.66 21.89 -8.18
C GLY A 256 28.96 21.14 -7.92
N ALA A 257 30.02 21.82 -7.49
CA ALA A 257 31.25 21.16 -7.01
C ALA A 257 30.99 20.33 -5.74
N SER A 258 31.58 19.14 -5.66
CA SER A 258 31.41 18.18 -4.55
C SER A 258 32.43 18.36 -3.41
N GLY A 259 33.34 19.32 -3.53
CA GLY A 259 34.34 19.61 -2.50
C GLY A 259 35.51 20.42 -3.02
N LEU A 260 36.45 20.70 -2.12
CA LEU A 260 37.61 21.54 -2.37
C LEU A 260 38.88 20.76 -2.06
N VAL A 261 39.90 20.92 -2.90
CA VAL A 261 41.27 20.45 -2.63
C VAL A 261 42.11 21.63 -2.15
N ILE A 262 42.83 21.44 -1.05
CA ILE A 262 43.58 22.47 -0.34
C ILE A 262 44.94 21.94 0.11
N SER A 263 45.92 22.83 0.30
CA SER A 263 47.15 22.53 1.05
C SER A 263 46.99 22.87 2.53
N ILE A 264 47.93 22.40 3.35
CA ILE A 264 47.90 22.62 4.81
C ILE A 264 48.01 24.10 5.21
N ASP A 265 48.71 24.92 4.43
CA ASP A 265 48.90 26.34 4.76
C ASP A 265 47.62 27.15 4.52
N TYR A 266 46.85 26.81 3.49
CA TYR A 266 45.53 27.41 3.26
C TYR A 266 44.49 26.94 4.29
N LEU A 267 44.56 25.69 4.77
CA LEU A 267 43.64 25.20 5.81
C LEU A 267 43.71 26.03 7.11
N LYS A 268 44.90 26.56 7.46
CA LYS A 268 45.09 27.43 8.63
C LYS A 268 44.49 28.83 8.46
N LEU A 269 44.20 29.27 7.23
CA LEU A 269 43.66 30.60 6.93
C LEU A 269 42.12 30.64 6.94
N PHE A 270 41.45 29.48 6.94
CA PHE A 270 40.00 29.42 7.07
C PHE A 270 39.56 29.48 8.54
N SER A 271 38.63 30.39 8.84
CA SER A 271 37.92 30.41 10.12
C SER A 271 36.94 29.24 10.20
N ASP A 272 36.67 28.75 11.41
CA ASP A 272 35.71 27.67 11.62
C ASP A 272 34.30 28.03 11.10
N ASP A 273 33.90 29.31 11.22
CA ASP A 273 32.65 29.87 10.67
C ASP A 273 32.58 29.79 9.13
N PHE A 274 33.71 29.94 8.42
CA PHE A 274 33.77 29.77 6.97
C PHE A 274 33.65 28.30 6.55
N LEU A 275 34.29 27.39 7.31
CA LEU A 275 34.14 25.95 7.11
C LEU A 275 32.69 25.51 7.39
N GLU A 276 32.09 25.96 8.49
CA GLU A 276 30.69 25.66 8.81
C GLU A 276 29.76 26.13 7.69
N LYS A 277 29.98 27.34 7.16
CA LYS A 277 29.21 27.88 6.03
C LYS A 277 29.32 27.02 4.76
N ILE A 278 30.51 26.48 4.45
CA ILE A 278 30.72 25.52 3.33
C ILE A 278 29.92 24.23 3.55
N PHE A 279 29.94 23.67 4.76
CA PHE A 279 29.21 22.44 5.09
C PHE A 279 27.69 22.65 5.28
N LEU A 280 27.21 23.89 5.49
CA LEU A 280 25.81 24.23 5.75
C LEU A 280 25.01 24.73 4.54
N THR A 281 25.63 25.21 3.45
CA THR A 281 24.91 25.72 2.26
C THR A 281 24.14 24.66 1.46
N LYS A 282 22.93 24.31 1.92
CA LYS A 282 21.92 23.61 1.12
C LYS A 282 21.54 24.43 -0.11
N HIS A 283 21.69 23.87 -1.30
CA HIS A 283 21.14 24.44 -2.53
C HIS A 283 19.73 23.90 -2.78
N GLY A 284 18.74 24.79 -2.67
CA GLY A 284 17.38 24.62 -3.19
C GLY A 284 17.20 25.44 -4.47
N PRO A 285 16.17 25.16 -5.29
CA PRO A 285 16.01 25.77 -6.59
C PRO A 285 15.59 27.24 -6.53
N ILE A 286 15.96 27.98 -7.58
CA ILE A 286 15.61 29.39 -7.80
C ILE A 286 14.10 29.52 -8.09
N SER A 287 13.41 30.43 -7.39
CA SER A 287 12.12 30.97 -7.82
C SER A 287 12.00 32.45 -7.45
N LEU A 288 11.42 33.23 -8.35
CA LEU A 288 11.45 34.70 -8.36
C LEU A 288 10.56 35.35 -7.28
N SER A 289 10.91 36.60 -6.98
CA SER A 289 10.20 37.61 -6.18
C SER A 289 8.66 37.63 -6.27
N GLN A 290 7.97 37.93 -5.15
CA GLN A 290 7.30 39.25 -4.93
C GLN A 290 6.56 39.39 -3.58
N ALA A 291 6.68 40.61 -3.01
CA ALA A 291 5.69 41.39 -2.25
C ALA A 291 5.22 40.99 -0.82
N GLU A 292 5.00 42.04 -0.03
CA GLU A 292 4.52 42.09 1.36
C GLU A 292 2.98 42.16 1.42
N TYR A 293 2.34 41.62 2.48
CA TYR A 293 1.59 42.37 3.51
C TYR A 293 0.81 41.43 4.46
N ALA A 294 0.49 41.93 5.66
CA ALA A 294 -0.28 41.21 6.69
C ALA A 294 -1.80 41.42 6.58
N ASP A 295 -2.61 40.46 7.04
CA ASP A 295 -3.51 40.61 8.21
C ASP A 295 -4.10 39.24 8.62
N SER A 296 -5.12 39.23 9.49
CA SER A 296 -5.33 38.20 10.52
C SER A 296 -6.67 37.44 10.45
N THR A 297 -6.69 36.29 11.12
CA THR A 297 -7.88 35.51 11.53
C THR A 297 -8.82 34.94 10.45
N ARG A 298 -8.72 33.62 10.22
CA ARG A 298 -9.84 32.68 10.48
C ARG A 298 -9.37 31.22 10.44
N VAL A 299 -9.88 30.43 11.40
CA VAL A 299 -9.60 28.99 11.50
C VAL A 299 -10.27 28.25 10.34
N LYS A 300 -9.49 27.48 9.59
CA LYS A 300 -9.97 26.32 8.83
C LYS A 300 -8.97 25.18 8.93
N ILE A 301 -9.52 23.98 9.00
CA ILE A 301 -8.80 22.71 9.07
C ILE A 301 -8.32 22.38 7.66
N ASP A 302 -7.02 22.48 7.43
CA ASP A 302 -6.32 21.83 6.31
C ASP A 302 -4.85 21.68 6.71
N GLY A 303 -4.42 20.45 7.00
CA GLY A 303 -3.16 20.20 7.68
C GLY A 303 -2.79 18.73 7.77
N PHE A 304 -2.88 18.00 6.65
CA PHE A 304 -2.47 16.59 6.60
C PHE A 304 -1.74 16.15 5.32
N THR A 305 -1.40 17.07 4.41
CA THR A 305 -0.87 16.74 3.07
C THR A 305 0.51 17.35 2.73
N SER A 306 1.23 17.93 3.70
CA SER A 306 2.59 18.48 3.48
C SER A 306 3.71 17.79 4.27
N MET A 307 3.42 16.76 5.09
CA MET A 307 4.42 16.07 5.92
C MET A 307 5.20 14.94 5.20
N PHE A 308 4.99 14.75 3.89
CA PHE A 308 5.62 13.67 3.11
C PHE A 308 6.77 14.07 2.19
N ASN A 309 7.34 15.27 2.35
CA ASN A 309 8.69 15.55 1.84
C ASN A 309 9.73 15.11 2.87
N VAL A 310 9.97 13.79 2.90
CA VAL A 310 10.98 13.14 3.74
C VAL A 310 12.33 13.84 3.56
N VAL A 311 12.86 14.38 4.65
CA VAL A 311 14.22 14.92 4.71
C VAL A 311 15.19 13.77 4.51
N LYS A 312 15.62 13.55 3.27
CA LYS A 312 16.75 12.69 2.90
C LYS A 312 18.08 13.39 3.27
N GLY A 313 18.20 13.71 4.55
CA GLY A 313 19.30 14.47 5.13
C GLY A 313 20.43 13.55 5.58
N ILE A 314 21.53 13.60 4.82
CA ILE A 314 22.92 13.55 5.28
C ILE A 314 23.16 12.70 6.53
N ALA A 315 23.70 11.49 6.35
CA ALA A 315 24.26 10.66 7.41
C ALA A 315 25.58 11.25 7.95
N GLY A 316 25.48 12.42 8.59
CA GLY A 316 26.54 12.98 9.43
C GLY A 316 26.72 12.13 10.69
N PHE A 317 27.91 12.18 11.29
CA PHE A 317 28.29 11.34 12.42
C PHE A 317 27.52 11.71 13.69
N MET A 318 26.35 11.10 13.83
CA MET A 318 25.65 10.93 15.10
C MET A 318 26.49 10.07 16.04
N LYS A 319 26.48 10.37 17.34
CA LYS A 319 26.98 9.39 18.31
C LYS A 319 26.14 8.13 18.19
N LEU A 320 26.69 6.98 18.56
CA LEU A 320 25.93 5.72 18.56
C LEU A 320 24.67 5.84 19.43
N GLU A 321 24.75 6.56 20.55
CA GLU A 321 23.64 6.97 21.40
C GLU A 321 22.54 7.77 20.65
N ASP A 322 22.92 8.76 19.82
CA ASP A 322 21.97 9.55 19.02
C ASP A 322 21.31 8.71 17.90
N LYS A 323 22.06 7.73 17.35
CA LYS A 323 21.56 6.78 16.35
C LYS A 323 20.58 5.79 16.97
N GLU A 324 20.86 5.30 18.18
CA GLU A 324 19.93 4.46 18.97
C GLU A 324 18.62 5.21 19.27
N ILE A 325 18.70 6.45 19.76
CA ILE A 325 17.51 7.27 20.07
C ILE A 325 16.65 7.47 18.81
N LYS A 326 17.25 7.81 17.66
CA LYS A 326 16.49 7.97 16.41
C LYS A 326 15.88 6.67 15.89
N LEU A 327 16.55 5.52 16.08
CA LEU A 327 15.96 4.22 15.72
C LEU A 327 14.75 3.91 16.60
N LEU A 328 14.85 4.12 17.92
CA LEU A 328 13.73 3.96 18.87
C LEU A 328 12.56 4.90 18.57
N GLU A 329 12.82 6.17 18.25
CA GLU A 329 11.80 7.15 17.88
C GLU A 329 11.11 6.79 16.55
N MET A 330 11.89 6.45 15.52
CA MET A 330 11.39 6.03 14.21
C MET A 330 10.57 4.75 14.31
N GLU A 331 11.04 3.75 15.06
CA GLU A 331 10.31 2.50 15.29
C GLU A 331 8.99 2.74 16.03
N ASN A 332 8.99 3.49 17.14
CA ASN A 332 7.74 3.80 17.83
C ASN A 332 6.75 4.54 16.91
N LEU A 333 7.22 5.45 16.04
CA LEU A 333 6.35 6.13 15.08
C LEU A 333 5.77 5.15 14.06
N LEU A 334 6.58 4.23 13.52
CA LEU A 334 6.14 3.20 12.57
C LEU A 334 5.17 2.19 13.21
N LEU A 335 5.37 1.81 14.48
CA LEU A 335 4.46 0.92 15.20
C LEU A 335 3.12 1.61 15.53
N GLN A 336 3.13 2.92 15.77
CA GLN A 336 1.91 3.73 15.92
C GLN A 336 1.18 3.92 14.58
N GLU A 337 1.92 4.12 13.48
CA GLU A 337 1.36 4.13 12.11
C GLU A 337 0.70 2.77 11.81
N ALA A 338 1.38 1.65 12.09
CA ALA A 338 0.85 0.31 11.92
C ALA A 338 -0.42 0.08 12.76
N ALA A 339 -0.42 0.46 14.05
CA ALA A 339 -1.61 0.34 14.89
C ALA A 339 -2.80 1.14 14.33
N ALA A 340 -2.56 2.35 13.80
CA ALA A 340 -3.60 3.18 13.18
C ALA A 340 -4.15 2.55 11.88
N VAL A 341 -3.28 2.05 11.00
CA VAL A 341 -3.67 1.39 9.75
C VAL A 341 -4.42 0.07 10.02
N ILE A 342 -3.97 -0.74 11.00
CA ILE A 342 -4.70 -1.95 11.42
C ILE A 342 -6.07 -1.58 11.98
N HIS A 343 -6.18 -0.53 12.80
CA HIS A 343 -7.48 -0.09 13.34
C HIS A 343 -8.42 0.44 12.25
N LYS A 344 -7.90 1.12 11.21
CA LYS A 344 -8.67 1.52 10.01
C LYS A 344 -9.17 0.30 9.23
N ALA A 345 -8.31 -0.69 9.02
CA ALA A 345 -8.60 -1.91 8.24
C ALA A 345 -9.52 -2.91 8.97
N ALA A 346 -9.34 -3.07 10.28
CA ALA A 346 -9.95 -4.12 11.08
C ALA A 346 -10.36 -3.59 12.49
N PRO A 347 -11.36 -2.69 12.59
CA PRO A 347 -11.76 -2.06 13.86
C PRO A 347 -12.30 -3.02 14.93
N MET A 348 -12.60 -4.26 14.56
CA MET A 348 -13.00 -5.33 15.51
C MET A 348 -11.82 -6.08 16.13
N MET A 349 -10.58 -5.80 15.71
CA MET A 349 -9.36 -6.48 16.18
C MET A 349 -8.89 -5.89 17.53
N SER A 350 -9.31 -6.51 18.62
CA SER A 350 -8.95 -6.10 20.00
C SER A 350 -7.44 -6.18 20.29
N GLU A 351 -6.74 -7.05 19.57
CA GLU A 351 -5.33 -7.39 19.71
C GLU A 351 -4.40 -6.23 19.35
N VAL A 352 -4.90 -5.19 18.65
CA VAL A 352 -4.17 -3.94 18.39
C VAL A 352 -3.73 -3.26 19.69
N ALA A 353 -4.47 -3.44 20.78
CA ALA A 353 -4.08 -2.94 22.11
C ALA A 353 -2.72 -3.51 22.58
N LEU A 354 -2.38 -4.75 22.20
CA LEU A 354 -1.09 -5.36 22.53
C LEU A 354 0.07 -4.68 21.79
N LEU A 355 -0.15 -4.24 20.55
CA LEU A 355 0.84 -3.49 19.77
C LEU A 355 1.06 -2.08 20.34
N VAL A 356 -0.02 -1.41 20.75
CA VAL A 356 0.06 -0.07 21.37
C VAL A 356 0.79 -0.14 22.73
N ASP A 357 0.50 -1.14 23.55
CA ASP A 357 1.20 -1.42 24.80
C ASP A 357 2.69 -1.73 24.54
N ALA A 358 2.99 -2.63 23.60
CA ALA A 358 4.37 -2.96 23.22
C ALA A 358 5.17 -1.75 22.70
N ALA A 359 4.57 -0.90 21.86
CA ALA A 359 5.19 0.34 21.39
C ALA A 359 5.44 1.34 22.53
N SER A 360 4.50 1.48 23.48
CA SER A 360 4.68 2.38 24.63
C SER A 360 5.89 2.00 25.49
N ARG A 361 6.16 0.70 25.65
CA ARG A 361 7.28 0.15 26.44
C ARG A 361 8.66 0.39 25.82
N LEU A 362 8.76 0.67 24.51
CA LEU A 362 10.03 1.05 23.88
C LEU A 362 10.61 2.34 24.47
N LYS A 363 9.76 3.24 24.97
CA LYS A 363 10.16 4.51 25.59
C LYS A 363 10.55 4.39 27.07
N GLU A 364 10.30 3.26 27.71
CA GLU A 364 10.70 3.06 29.10
C GLU A 364 12.23 2.81 29.18
N PRO A 365 12.96 3.45 30.12
CA PRO A 365 14.37 3.19 30.35
C PRO A 365 14.63 1.71 30.64
N PHE A 366 15.86 1.27 30.37
CA PHE A 366 16.22 -0.13 30.51
C PHE A 366 15.90 -0.69 31.91
N LEU A 367 15.11 -1.76 32.03
CA LEU A 367 14.66 -2.26 33.32
C LEU A 367 15.47 -3.48 33.78
N MET A 368 16.34 -3.29 34.78
CA MET A 368 17.03 -4.39 35.45
C MET A 368 16.34 -4.74 36.77
N VAL A 369 16.02 -6.01 36.95
CA VAL A 369 15.42 -6.54 38.19
C VAL A 369 16.44 -7.43 38.89
N ILE A 370 16.81 -7.09 40.13
CA ILE A 370 17.68 -7.95 40.95
C ILE A 370 16.82 -8.98 41.70
N VAL A 371 17.23 -10.25 41.74
CA VAL A 371 16.49 -11.32 42.42
C VAL A 371 17.45 -12.26 43.15
N GLY A 372 16.97 -13.00 44.15
CA GLY A 372 17.76 -13.93 44.97
C GLY A 372 17.20 -14.05 46.38
N GLU A 373 17.73 -14.97 47.19
CA GLU A 373 17.21 -15.22 48.53
C GLU A 373 17.31 -14.02 49.50
N PHE A 374 16.59 -14.13 50.61
CA PHE A 374 16.87 -13.25 51.74
C PHE A 374 18.31 -13.48 52.23
N ASN A 375 19.01 -12.40 52.61
CA ASN A 375 20.41 -12.43 53.03
C ASN A 375 21.45 -12.90 51.97
N SER A 376 21.10 -12.97 50.67
CA SER A 376 22.11 -13.16 49.59
C SER A 376 22.92 -11.88 49.27
N GLY A 377 22.50 -10.73 49.83
CA GLY A 377 23.21 -9.45 49.71
C GLY A 377 22.82 -8.57 48.51
N LYS A 378 21.64 -8.79 47.91
CA LYS A 378 21.08 -7.96 46.82
C LYS A 378 21.27 -6.46 47.00
N SER A 379 20.80 -5.90 48.12
CA SER A 379 20.89 -4.47 48.38
C SER A 379 22.34 -3.98 48.57
N THR A 380 23.26 -4.84 49.04
CA THR A 380 24.71 -4.54 49.06
C THR A 380 25.31 -4.56 47.65
N VAL A 381 24.90 -5.48 46.77
CA VAL A 381 25.28 -5.49 45.34
C VAL A 381 24.81 -4.20 44.65
N LEU A 382 23.57 -3.78 44.87
CA LEU A 382 23.04 -2.52 44.34
C LEU A 382 23.78 -1.30 44.90
N ASN A 383 24.07 -1.24 46.21
CA ASN A 383 24.87 -0.16 46.79
C ASN A 383 26.30 -0.12 46.21
N ALA A 384 26.94 -1.28 45.99
CA ALA A 384 28.25 -1.39 45.36
C ALA A 384 28.25 -0.94 43.89
N LEU A 385 27.17 -1.23 43.14
CA LEU A 385 26.97 -0.76 41.77
C LEU A 385 26.73 0.77 41.71
N LEU A 386 25.89 1.29 42.61
CA LEU A 386 25.58 2.71 42.72
C LEU A 386 26.73 3.54 43.34
N GLY A 387 27.73 2.89 43.94
CA GLY A 387 28.90 3.49 44.60
C GLY A 387 28.63 4.13 45.97
N ARG A 388 27.39 4.08 46.48
CA ARG A 388 26.98 4.69 47.77
C ARG A 388 25.95 3.81 48.49
N ARG A 389 25.80 4.04 49.80
CA ARG A 389 24.81 3.36 50.66
C ARG A 389 23.44 4.02 50.56
N TYR A 390 22.71 3.72 49.48
CA TYR A 390 21.33 4.19 49.28
C TYR A 390 20.30 3.26 49.92
N LEU A 391 20.52 1.94 49.82
CA LEU A 391 19.62 0.92 50.36
C LEU A 391 20.07 0.45 51.75
N LYS A 392 19.11 0.04 52.58
CA LYS A 392 19.37 -0.45 53.95
C LYS A 392 19.92 -1.88 53.91
N GLU A 393 21.13 -2.06 54.43
CA GLU A 393 21.79 -3.34 54.60
C GLU A 393 21.59 -3.90 56.01
N GLY A 394 21.40 -5.22 56.16
CA GLY A 394 21.18 -5.84 57.46
C GLY A 394 20.87 -7.34 57.40
N VAL A 395 21.01 -8.02 58.54
CA VAL A 395 20.83 -9.48 58.70
C VAL A 395 19.34 -9.87 58.92
N VAL A 396 18.50 -8.89 59.24
CA VAL A 396 17.04 -8.99 59.37
C VAL A 396 16.39 -8.49 58.06
N PRO A 397 15.22 -8.98 57.60
CA PRO A 397 14.54 -8.49 56.40
C PRO A 397 14.48 -6.96 56.26
N THR A 398 15.39 -6.42 55.44
CA THR A 398 15.53 -4.96 55.20
C THR A 398 14.65 -4.46 54.07
N THR A 399 14.44 -5.27 53.02
CA THR A 399 13.51 -5.02 51.92
C THR A 399 12.17 -5.73 52.13
N ASN A 400 11.23 -5.01 52.74
CA ASN A 400 9.84 -5.49 52.94
C ASN A 400 8.92 -5.19 51.74
N GLU A 401 9.32 -4.29 50.84
CA GLU A 401 8.54 -3.78 49.70
C GLU A 401 9.44 -3.70 48.46
N ILE A 402 8.87 -3.86 47.26
CA ILE A 402 9.60 -3.72 45.98
C ILE A 402 9.95 -2.24 45.80
N THR A 403 11.24 -1.96 45.54
CA THR A 403 11.76 -0.60 45.45
C THR A 403 12.32 -0.33 44.05
N LEU A 404 11.75 0.65 43.36
CA LEU A 404 12.21 1.12 42.05
C LEU A 404 13.16 2.31 42.24
N LEU A 405 14.36 2.23 41.67
CA LEU A 405 15.36 3.30 41.69
C LEU A 405 15.41 3.97 40.32
N CYS A 406 15.11 5.26 40.30
CA CYS A 406 15.04 6.11 39.10
C CYS A 406 16.05 7.26 39.19
N TYR A 407 16.47 7.81 38.06
CA TYR A 407 17.35 8.97 38.03
C TYR A 407 16.66 10.29 38.42
N SER A 408 17.39 11.20 39.08
CA SER A 408 17.01 12.60 39.22
C SER A 408 18.21 13.55 39.10
N LYS A 409 17.97 14.75 38.57
CA LYS A 409 18.95 15.83 38.39
C LYS A 409 19.16 16.72 39.63
N THR A 410 18.45 16.49 40.74
CA THR A 410 18.50 17.37 41.92
C THR A 410 19.88 17.35 42.61
N ASP A 411 20.36 18.53 43.02
CA ASP A 411 21.67 18.71 43.65
C ASP A 411 21.90 17.83 44.89
N SER A 412 23.14 17.37 45.02
CA SER A 412 23.69 16.39 45.97
C SER A 412 23.42 16.61 47.47
N ASN A 413 22.79 17.73 47.86
CA ASN A 413 22.60 18.17 49.25
C ASN A 413 21.13 18.30 49.68
N LYS A 414 20.15 17.87 48.86
CA LYS A 414 18.74 17.74 49.28
C LYS A 414 18.28 16.29 49.18
N GLN A 415 17.49 15.85 50.17
CA GLN A 415 17.18 14.44 50.41
C GLN A 415 16.75 13.65 49.16
N GLU A 416 17.19 12.39 49.16
CA GLU A 416 16.60 11.28 48.40
C GLU A 416 15.08 11.35 48.46
N ARG A 417 14.44 11.61 47.31
CA ARG A 417 12.98 11.66 47.23
C ARG A 417 12.48 10.25 46.99
N CYS A 418 12.05 9.58 48.07
CA CYS A 418 11.32 8.33 47.97
C CYS A 418 9.82 8.58 48.14
N GLU A 419 9.04 8.20 47.14
CA GLU A 419 7.59 8.33 47.10
C GLU A 419 6.93 6.95 47.16
N ARG A 420 5.75 6.90 47.77
CA ARG A 420 4.91 5.70 47.80
C ARG A 420 3.73 5.90 46.87
N ASN A 421 3.70 5.15 45.77
CA ASN A 421 2.58 5.19 44.84
C ASN A 421 1.31 4.59 45.50
N PRO A 422 0.10 4.97 45.04
CA PRO A 422 -1.17 4.42 45.55
C PRO A 422 -1.22 2.89 45.53
N ASP A 423 -0.56 2.26 44.55
CA ASP A 423 -0.52 0.80 44.33
C ASP A 423 0.42 0.05 45.30
N GLY A 424 1.14 0.80 46.15
CA GLY A 424 2.04 0.28 47.18
C GLY A 424 3.48 0.05 46.72
N GLN A 425 3.86 0.51 45.53
CA GLN A 425 5.25 0.54 45.07
C GLN A 425 6.03 1.69 45.75
N PHE A 426 7.31 1.47 46.04
CA PHE A 426 8.22 2.48 46.61
C PHE A 426 9.20 2.94 45.54
N ILE A 427 9.14 4.22 45.12
CA ILE A 427 9.99 4.77 44.06
C ILE A 427 10.97 5.76 44.68
N CYS A 428 12.27 5.51 44.57
CA CYS A 428 13.32 6.41 45.05
C CYS A 428 14.06 7.05 43.88
N TYR A 429 14.11 8.38 43.88
CA TYR A 429 14.81 9.18 42.88
C TYR A 429 16.23 9.53 43.36
N LEU A 430 17.24 9.01 42.67
CA LEU A 430 18.65 9.10 43.07
C LEU A 430 19.52 9.76 41.98
N SER A 431 20.54 10.50 42.39
CA SER A 431 21.48 11.22 41.53
C SER A 431 22.71 10.38 41.11
N SER A 432 22.50 9.10 40.75
CA SER A 432 23.58 8.22 40.29
C SER A 432 23.68 8.21 38.75
N PRO A 433 24.89 8.31 38.14
CA PRO A 433 25.06 8.34 36.68
C PRO A 433 24.49 7.11 35.96
N ILE A 434 24.63 5.91 36.55
CA ILE A 434 24.15 4.65 35.95
C ILE A 434 22.62 4.64 35.76
N LEU A 435 21.89 5.37 36.62
CA LEU A 435 20.43 5.42 36.56
C LEU A 435 19.89 6.26 35.40
N LYS A 436 20.73 7.08 34.74
CA LYS A 436 20.30 7.87 33.57
C LYS A 436 19.78 7.00 32.43
N ASN A 437 20.37 5.82 32.27
CA ASN A 437 20.12 4.92 31.14
C ASN A 437 19.39 3.64 31.58
N MET A 438 19.17 3.44 32.88
CA MET A 438 18.62 2.21 33.47
C MET A 438 17.84 2.48 34.75
N ASN A 439 16.67 1.85 34.89
CA ASN A 439 15.96 1.74 36.15
C ASN A 439 16.33 0.42 36.85
N LEU A 440 16.62 0.48 38.15
CA LEU A 440 16.94 -0.70 38.98
C LEU A 440 15.74 -1.04 39.87
N VAL A 441 15.37 -2.32 39.97
CA VAL A 441 14.36 -2.79 40.92
C VAL A 441 15.03 -3.64 41.98
N ASP A 442 15.03 -3.20 43.24
CA ASP A 442 15.34 -4.05 44.40
C ASP A 442 14.08 -4.82 44.83
N THR A 443 14.26 -6.10 45.13
CA THR A 443 13.16 -7.05 45.33
C THR A 443 13.25 -7.73 46.70
N PRO A 444 12.11 -8.03 47.35
CA PRO A 444 12.13 -8.85 48.56
C PRO A 444 12.69 -10.24 48.23
N GLY A 445 13.31 -10.89 49.22
CA GLY A 445 13.90 -12.21 49.03
C GLY A 445 12.91 -13.25 48.52
N THR A 446 13.39 -14.16 47.66
CA THR A 446 12.57 -15.23 47.04
C THR A 446 11.87 -16.17 48.03
N ASN A 447 12.18 -16.10 49.32
CA ASN A 447 11.65 -16.99 50.37
C ASN A 447 10.58 -16.29 51.24
N VAL A 448 10.06 -15.13 50.80
CA VAL A 448 9.05 -14.34 51.51
C VAL A 448 7.63 -14.68 50.99
N ILE A 449 6.65 -14.69 51.90
CA ILE A 449 5.23 -15.09 51.72
C ILE A 449 4.61 -14.79 50.33
N LEU A 450 3.87 -15.78 49.79
CA LEU A 450 3.32 -15.88 48.42
C LEU A 450 2.87 -14.58 47.75
N GLN A 451 2.07 -13.73 48.42
CA GLN A 451 1.54 -12.49 47.79
C GLN A 451 2.64 -11.52 47.33
N ARG A 452 3.85 -11.59 47.89
CA ARG A 452 5.00 -10.74 47.50
C ARG A 452 5.84 -11.36 46.40
N GLN A 453 6.01 -12.69 46.41
CA GLN A 453 6.52 -13.44 45.26
C GLN A 453 5.67 -13.14 44.03
N GLN A 454 4.34 -13.19 44.18
CA GLN A 454 3.39 -13.02 43.08
C GLN A 454 3.60 -11.71 42.31
N ARG A 455 3.68 -10.55 42.98
CA ARG A 455 3.97 -9.27 42.30
C ARG A 455 5.33 -9.24 41.60
N LEU A 456 6.38 -9.76 42.24
CA LEU A 456 7.70 -9.87 41.61
C LEU A 456 7.63 -10.69 40.30
N THR A 457 6.96 -11.84 40.36
CA THR A 457 6.87 -12.79 39.24
C THR A 457 5.91 -12.37 38.12
N GLU A 458 4.79 -11.72 38.45
CA GLU A 458 3.75 -11.35 37.49
C GLU A 458 3.88 -9.92 36.94
N GLU A 459 4.45 -8.99 37.70
CA GLU A 459 4.52 -7.57 37.34
C GLU A 459 5.91 -7.16 36.84
N PHE A 460 6.97 -7.55 37.56
CA PHE A 460 8.32 -7.05 37.30
C PHE A 460 9.17 -7.97 36.42
N VAL A 461 9.20 -9.29 36.67
CA VAL A 461 9.95 -10.25 35.83
C VAL A 461 9.52 -10.25 34.35
N PRO A 462 8.21 -10.16 33.98
CA PRO A 462 7.80 -10.12 32.58
C PRO A 462 8.19 -8.81 31.88
N ARG A 463 8.25 -7.71 32.64
CA ARG A 463 8.69 -6.38 32.17
C ARG A 463 10.21 -6.20 32.17
N ALA A 464 10.95 -7.00 32.94
CA ALA A 464 12.40 -6.90 33.04
C ALA A 464 13.06 -7.09 31.67
N ASP A 465 13.99 -6.20 31.32
CA ASP A 465 14.85 -6.36 30.16
C ASP A 465 16.07 -7.25 30.52
N LEU A 466 16.54 -7.21 31.78
CA LEU A 466 17.59 -8.07 32.34
C LEU A 466 17.25 -8.49 33.78
N VAL A 467 17.49 -9.77 34.10
CA VAL A 467 17.36 -10.31 35.46
C VAL A 467 18.75 -10.56 36.04
N LEU A 468 19.09 -9.90 37.14
CA LEU A 468 20.34 -10.09 37.87
C LEU A 468 20.11 -11.01 39.08
N PHE A 469 20.54 -12.26 38.98
CA PHE A 469 20.25 -13.30 39.97
C PHE A 469 21.42 -13.46 40.96
N VAL A 470 21.23 -12.95 42.19
CA VAL A 470 22.23 -12.92 43.25
C VAL A 470 22.13 -14.16 44.13
N LEU A 471 23.02 -15.11 43.85
CA LEU A 471 23.34 -16.28 44.67
C LEU A 471 24.28 -15.89 45.82
N SER A 472 24.31 -16.72 46.84
CA SER A 472 25.14 -16.52 48.04
C SER A 472 26.22 -17.61 48.14
N SER A 473 27.49 -17.23 48.33
CA SER A 473 28.62 -18.17 48.41
C SER A 473 28.54 -19.18 49.57
N ASP A 474 27.78 -18.87 50.62
CA ASP A 474 27.53 -19.77 51.75
C ASP A 474 26.54 -20.91 51.42
N ARG A 475 25.61 -20.70 50.47
CA ARG A 475 24.55 -21.63 50.04
C ARG A 475 24.12 -21.35 48.59
N PRO A 476 24.91 -21.74 47.58
CA PRO A 476 24.54 -21.54 46.18
C PRO A 476 23.46 -22.54 45.73
N LEU A 477 22.45 -22.06 44.97
CA LEU A 477 21.37 -22.85 44.36
C LEU A 477 20.51 -23.63 45.37
N THR A 478 19.76 -22.90 46.17
CA THR A 478 18.71 -23.50 47.02
C THR A 478 17.50 -23.99 46.20
N GLU A 479 16.64 -24.81 46.81
CA GLU A 479 15.38 -25.28 46.20
C GLU A 479 14.46 -24.10 45.79
N SER A 480 14.40 -23.06 46.61
CA SER A 480 13.67 -21.82 46.35
C SER A 480 14.24 -21.03 45.16
N GLU A 481 15.57 -20.95 45.05
CA GLU A 481 16.24 -20.32 43.91
C GLU A 481 16.00 -21.10 42.62
N VAL A 482 16.14 -22.43 42.63
CA VAL A 482 15.84 -23.30 41.49
C VAL A 482 14.38 -23.16 41.04
N SER A 483 13.44 -23.16 41.99
CA SER A 483 12.01 -22.98 41.71
C SER A 483 11.72 -21.63 41.05
N PHE A 484 12.38 -20.56 41.51
CA PHE A 484 12.25 -19.23 40.91
C PHE A 484 12.90 -19.16 39.52
N LEU A 485 14.07 -19.79 39.31
CA LEU A 485 14.76 -19.80 38.02
C LEU A 485 13.94 -20.53 36.93
N LEU A 486 13.29 -21.64 37.28
CA LEU A 486 12.32 -22.31 36.41
C LEU A 486 11.15 -21.38 36.04
N TYR A 487 10.68 -20.55 36.99
CA TYR A 487 9.67 -19.53 36.71
C TYR A 487 10.18 -18.40 35.78
N VAL A 488 11.44 -17.98 35.87
CA VAL A 488 12.00 -16.95 34.97
C VAL A 488 12.19 -17.51 33.55
N GLN A 489 12.56 -18.79 33.43
CA GLN A 489 12.88 -19.44 32.16
C GLN A 489 11.74 -19.41 31.14
N GLN A 490 10.50 -19.62 31.57
CA GLN A 490 9.31 -19.56 30.70
C GLN A 490 9.12 -18.19 30.01
N TRP A 491 9.63 -17.10 30.60
CA TRP A 491 9.62 -15.76 30.02
C TRP A 491 10.79 -15.50 29.05
N LYS A 492 11.71 -16.46 28.88
CA LYS A 492 12.90 -16.38 28.01
C LYS A 492 13.77 -15.12 28.21
N LYS A 493 13.76 -14.57 29.43
CA LYS A 493 14.56 -13.39 29.78
C LYS A 493 16.04 -13.74 29.88
N LYS A 494 16.89 -12.77 29.57
CA LYS A 494 18.34 -12.88 29.79
C LYS A 494 18.61 -12.81 31.29
N VAL A 495 19.23 -13.84 31.84
CA VAL A 495 19.58 -13.94 33.26
C VAL A 495 21.10 -13.89 33.40
N VAL A 496 21.58 -13.06 34.30
CA VAL A 496 23.00 -12.96 34.66
C VAL A 496 23.14 -13.29 36.14
N PHE A 497 24.01 -14.25 36.44
CA PHE A 497 24.17 -14.79 37.79
C PHE A 497 25.33 -14.08 38.49
N VAL A 498 25.13 -13.75 39.76
CA VAL A 498 26.12 -13.11 40.63
C VAL A 498 26.30 -13.99 41.85
N LEU A 499 27.49 -14.57 42.04
CA LEU A 499 27.82 -15.34 43.24
C LEU A 499 28.47 -14.38 44.25
N ASN A 500 27.64 -13.83 45.13
CA ASN A 500 28.05 -12.80 46.08
C ASN A 500 28.60 -13.39 47.39
N LYS A 501 29.36 -12.59 48.16
CA LYS A 501 30.15 -12.98 49.34
C LYS A 501 31.39 -13.83 49.01
N LEU A 502 32.08 -13.49 47.90
CA LEU A 502 33.38 -14.10 47.53
C LEU A 502 34.43 -14.06 48.67
N ASP A 503 34.34 -13.08 49.57
CA ASP A 503 35.18 -12.93 50.76
C ASP A 503 35.05 -14.07 51.79
N LEU A 504 34.08 -14.98 51.64
CA LEU A 504 33.96 -16.19 52.45
C LEU A 504 34.88 -17.34 51.99
N TYR A 505 35.30 -17.37 50.73
CA TYR A 505 36.19 -18.41 50.22
C TYR A 505 37.65 -18.06 50.53
N GLN A 506 38.39 -19.04 51.03
CA GLN A 506 39.79 -18.87 51.42
C GLN A 506 40.74 -19.14 50.26
N ASN A 507 40.33 -19.99 49.31
CA ASN A 507 41.18 -20.51 48.24
C ASN A 507 40.45 -20.49 46.88
N ALA A 508 41.23 -20.38 45.78
CA ALA A 508 40.68 -20.42 44.43
C ALA A 508 39.94 -21.74 44.09
N SER A 509 40.35 -22.86 44.72
CA SER A 509 39.71 -24.17 44.54
C SER A 509 38.26 -24.22 45.05
N GLU A 510 37.96 -23.53 46.16
CA GLU A 510 36.59 -23.48 46.73
C GLU A 510 35.65 -22.72 45.79
N LEU A 511 36.16 -21.63 45.20
CA LEU A 511 35.45 -20.86 44.17
C LEU A 511 35.21 -21.68 42.90
N GLU A 512 36.19 -22.48 42.46
CA GLU A 512 36.07 -23.32 41.27
C GLU A 512 35.08 -24.46 41.48
N GLU A 513 35.06 -25.09 42.66
CA GLU A 513 34.07 -26.10 43.06
C GLU A 513 32.65 -25.51 43.06
N ALA A 514 32.44 -24.39 43.75
CA ALA A 514 31.14 -23.71 43.78
C ALA A 514 30.67 -23.27 42.38
N THR A 515 31.58 -22.74 41.57
CA THR A 515 31.31 -22.34 40.17
C THR A 515 30.91 -23.53 39.30
N SER A 516 31.59 -24.66 39.45
CA SER A 516 31.31 -25.89 38.70
C SER A 516 29.99 -26.52 39.12
N PHE A 517 29.72 -26.58 40.42
CA PHE A 517 28.42 -27.00 40.98
C PHE A 517 27.26 -26.17 40.42
N ILE A 518 27.41 -24.83 40.37
CA ILE A 518 26.38 -23.95 39.81
C ILE A 518 26.17 -24.26 38.32
N LYS A 519 27.24 -24.25 37.51
CA LYS A 519 27.17 -24.50 36.06
C LYS A 519 26.53 -25.84 35.73
N GLU A 520 26.97 -26.92 36.38
CA GLU A 520 26.40 -28.25 36.18
C GLU A 520 24.92 -28.32 36.54
N ASN A 521 24.51 -27.76 37.68
CA ASN A 521 23.13 -27.85 38.12
C ASN A 521 22.20 -26.95 37.31
N THR A 522 22.63 -25.75 36.90
CA THR A 522 21.85 -24.93 35.95
C THR A 522 21.74 -25.59 34.58
N LEU A 523 22.78 -26.29 34.11
CA LEU A 523 22.70 -27.05 32.86
C LEU A 523 21.70 -28.21 32.97
N LYS A 524 21.77 -28.99 34.06
CA LYS A 524 20.89 -30.15 34.30
C LYS A 524 19.42 -29.76 34.53
N LEU A 525 19.17 -28.67 35.24
CA LEU A 525 17.82 -28.26 35.69
C LEU A 525 17.13 -27.28 34.73
N LEU A 526 17.88 -26.39 34.08
CA LEU A 526 17.36 -25.33 33.21
C LEU A 526 17.73 -25.52 31.74
N GLY A 527 18.66 -26.43 31.40
CA GLY A 527 19.12 -26.62 30.01
C GLY A 527 19.96 -25.47 29.46
N ILE A 528 20.52 -24.62 30.34
CA ILE A 528 21.33 -23.45 29.95
C ILE A 528 22.77 -23.90 29.73
N ALA A 529 23.21 -23.91 28.45
CA ALA A 529 24.56 -24.33 28.06
C ALA A 529 25.64 -23.27 28.29
N ASP A 530 25.29 -21.98 28.21
CA ASP A 530 26.21 -20.85 28.39
C ASP A 530 25.74 -19.98 29.56
N LEU A 531 26.34 -20.20 30.75
CA LEU A 531 25.98 -19.54 31.99
C LEU A 531 26.92 -18.36 32.29
N ARG A 532 26.41 -17.13 32.19
CA ARG A 532 27.12 -15.92 32.63
C ARG A 532 27.04 -15.80 34.16
N LEU A 533 28.11 -16.20 34.84
CA LEU A 533 28.26 -16.20 36.30
C LEU A 533 29.45 -15.32 36.72
N TYR A 534 29.20 -14.31 37.56
CA TYR A 534 30.20 -13.39 38.10
C TYR A 534 30.37 -13.60 39.61
N PRO A 535 31.48 -14.17 40.09
CA PRO A 535 31.76 -14.28 41.52
C PRO A 535 32.32 -12.96 42.06
N VAL A 536 31.67 -12.38 43.08
CA VAL A 536 32.00 -11.04 43.59
C VAL A 536 31.93 -10.91 45.11
N SER A 537 32.68 -9.97 45.68
CA SER A 537 32.42 -9.43 47.02
C SER A 537 31.87 -8.01 46.92
N ALA A 538 30.54 -7.87 46.91
CA ALA A 538 29.90 -6.56 46.88
C ALA A 538 30.29 -5.69 48.09
N ARG A 539 30.57 -6.31 49.24
CA ARG A 539 31.01 -5.60 50.45
C ARG A 539 32.39 -4.96 50.26
N SER A 540 33.40 -5.73 49.84
CA SER A 540 34.75 -5.20 49.61
C SER A 540 34.75 -4.13 48.51
N ALA A 541 33.95 -4.32 47.46
CA ALA A 541 33.76 -3.35 46.38
C ALA A 541 33.16 -2.02 46.89
N LEU A 542 32.09 -2.09 47.70
CA LEU A 542 31.46 -0.91 48.30
C LEU A 542 32.39 -0.18 49.26
N GLU A 543 33.12 -0.91 50.12
CA GLU A 543 34.09 -0.31 51.04
C GLU A 543 35.25 0.39 50.30
N ALA A 544 35.71 -0.16 49.17
CA ALA A 544 36.71 0.48 48.31
C ALA A 544 36.16 1.76 47.63
N LYS A 545 34.96 1.70 47.03
CA LYS A 545 34.32 2.87 46.39
C LYS A 545 34.04 4.00 47.39
N LEU A 546 33.53 3.68 48.59
CA LEU A 546 33.31 4.67 49.64
C LEU A 546 34.62 5.31 50.13
N TYR A 547 35.70 4.53 50.20
CA TYR A 547 37.03 5.05 50.55
C TYR A 547 37.55 6.00 49.46
N ALA A 548 37.51 5.61 48.20
CA ALA A 548 37.90 6.47 47.07
C ALA A 548 37.04 7.76 46.99
N LEU A 549 35.73 7.69 47.26
CA LEU A 549 34.83 8.84 47.34
C LEU A 549 35.14 9.83 48.49
N SER A 550 35.92 9.42 49.50
CA SER A 550 36.32 10.31 50.61
C SER A 550 37.47 11.26 50.25
N PHE A 551 38.15 11.01 49.12
CA PHE A 551 39.15 11.89 48.53
C PHE A 551 38.56 12.63 47.31
N SER A 552 39.22 13.71 46.87
CA SER A 552 38.65 14.58 45.82
C SER A 552 38.47 13.86 44.48
N ALA A 553 37.43 14.26 43.73
CA ALA A 553 36.98 13.60 42.50
C ALA A 553 38.05 13.49 41.39
N GLN A 554 39.14 14.25 41.46
CA GLN A 554 40.21 14.28 40.46
C GLN A 554 41.04 12.99 40.43
N ASN A 555 41.11 12.22 41.53
CA ASN A 555 41.92 11.00 41.62
C ASN A 555 41.10 9.72 41.91
N TYR A 556 39.76 9.77 41.74
CA TYR A 556 38.86 8.70 42.17
C TYR A 556 39.20 7.32 41.55
N GLU A 557 39.40 7.28 40.23
CA GLU A 557 39.67 6.02 39.51
C GLU A 557 41.06 5.45 39.86
N GLU A 558 42.11 6.27 39.88
CA GLU A 558 43.47 5.81 40.20
C GLU A 558 43.56 5.25 41.63
N LEU A 559 42.83 5.84 42.58
CA LEU A 559 42.73 5.34 43.95
C LEU A 559 41.91 4.05 44.03
N LEU A 560 40.80 3.93 43.27
CA LEU A 560 39.97 2.73 43.25
C LEU A 560 40.71 1.53 42.64
N TYR A 561 41.34 1.70 41.49
CA TYR A 561 42.10 0.62 40.82
C TYR A 561 43.34 0.17 41.59
N ARG A 562 43.86 0.98 42.53
CA ARG A 562 44.94 0.58 43.45
C ARG A 562 44.47 -0.03 44.76
N ASP A 563 43.17 0.03 45.10
CA ASP A 563 42.67 -0.55 46.35
C ASP A 563 42.68 -2.09 46.26
N PRO A 564 43.40 -2.82 47.13
CA PRO A 564 43.43 -4.28 47.09
C PRO A 564 42.05 -4.90 47.30
N ARG A 565 41.13 -4.21 48.00
CA ARG A 565 39.74 -4.65 48.21
C ARG A 565 38.92 -4.55 46.93
N TRP A 566 39.24 -3.61 46.04
CA TRP A 566 38.62 -3.51 44.72
C TRP A 566 39.03 -4.69 43.85
N ILE A 567 40.34 -4.93 43.72
CA ILE A 567 40.90 -6.03 42.92
C ILE A 567 40.41 -7.39 43.44
N SER A 568 40.49 -7.65 44.75
CA SER A 568 40.06 -8.92 45.34
C SER A 568 38.55 -9.15 45.27
N SER A 569 37.75 -8.08 45.15
CA SER A 569 36.29 -8.20 45.05
C SER A 569 35.80 -8.78 43.72
N ARG A 570 36.63 -8.75 42.66
CA ARG A 570 36.26 -9.05 41.25
C ARG A 570 35.05 -8.28 40.70
N PHE A 571 34.56 -7.27 41.43
CA PHE A 571 33.35 -6.53 41.05
C PHE A 571 33.53 -5.73 39.75
N GLN A 572 34.76 -5.41 39.37
CA GLN A 572 35.11 -4.81 38.08
C GLN A 572 34.61 -5.62 36.87
N GLU A 573 34.64 -6.95 36.92
CA GLU A 573 34.17 -7.80 35.81
C GLU A 573 32.66 -7.66 35.60
N LEU A 574 31.91 -7.69 36.70
CA LEU A 574 30.46 -7.47 36.71
C LEU A 574 30.11 -6.04 36.28
N GLU A 575 30.81 -5.04 36.81
CA GLU A 575 30.56 -3.63 36.49
C GLU A 575 30.89 -3.30 35.03
N HIS A 576 32.00 -3.82 34.50
CA HIS A 576 32.35 -3.67 33.08
C HIS A 576 31.32 -4.35 32.18
N PHE A 577 30.85 -5.56 32.53
CA PHE A 577 29.76 -6.21 31.80
C PHE A 577 28.46 -5.40 31.83
N LEU A 578 28.08 -4.84 32.98
CA LEU A 578 26.86 -4.05 33.08
C LEU A 578 26.96 -2.71 32.32
N PHE A 579 28.11 -2.04 32.36
CA PHE A 579 28.32 -0.82 31.58
C PHE A 579 28.40 -1.10 30.07
N SER A 580 29.10 -2.16 29.63
CA SER A 580 29.10 -2.55 28.21
C SER A 580 27.68 -2.89 27.75
N PHE A 581 26.89 -3.61 28.57
CA PHE A 581 25.52 -3.93 28.24
C PHE A 581 24.60 -2.70 28.12
N LEU A 582 24.89 -1.61 28.87
CA LEU A 582 24.17 -0.33 28.77
C LEU A 582 24.70 0.59 27.68
N ASP A 583 25.95 0.39 27.24
CA ASP A 583 26.61 1.14 26.17
C ASP A 583 26.24 0.56 24.80
N GLY A 584 25.42 1.31 24.07
CA GLY A 584 24.97 0.98 22.71
C GLY A 584 26.07 0.85 21.66
N SER A 585 27.30 1.28 21.97
CA SER A 585 28.45 1.10 21.08
C SER A 585 29.10 -0.29 21.15
N THR A 586 28.70 -1.13 22.12
CA THR A 586 29.25 -2.48 22.27
C THR A 586 28.36 -3.55 21.63
N ASP A 587 28.95 -4.69 21.24
CA ASP A 587 28.21 -5.86 20.76
C ASP A 587 27.09 -6.28 21.71
N THR A 588 27.34 -6.21 23.03
CA THR A 588 26.34 -6.54 24.05
C THR A 588 25.20 -5.53 24.15
N GLY A 589 25.48 -4.24 23.96
CA GLY A 589 24.46 -3.18 23.91
C GLY A 589 23.63 -3.23 22.64
N MET A 590 24.23 -3.58 21.50
CA MET A 590 23.52 -3.81 20.24
C MET A 590 22.65 -5.07 20.28
N GLU A 591 23.13 -6.17 20.90
CA GLU A 591 22.34 -7.39 21.14
C GLU A 591 21.10 -7.10 22.01
N ARG A 592 21.27 -6.28 23.07
CA ARG A 592 20.20 -5.79 23.92
C ARG A 592 19.17 -4.97 23.13
N MET A 593 19.62 -4.02 22.31
CA MET A 593 18.73 -3.18 21.50
C MET A 593 17.90 -4.05 20.56
N LYS A 594 18.55 -4.94 19.80
CA LYS A 594 17.89 -5.90 18.89
C LYS A 594 16.77 -6.69 19.57
N LEU A 595 17.00 -7.24 20.76
CA LEU A 595 15.99 -8.00 21.51
C LEU A 595 14.78 -7.15 21.93
N LYS A 596 14.99 -5.87 22.27
CA LYS A 596 13.93 -4.93 22.65
C LYS A 596 13.05 -4.53 21.45
N LEU A 597 13.64 -4.42 20.26
CA LEU A 597 12.98 -4.02 19.00
C LEU A 597 12.33 -5.20 18.24
N GLU A 598 12.90 -6.41 18.29
CA GLU A 598 12.34 -7.57 17.55
C GLU A 598 10.93 -7.96 18.03
N THR A 599 10.59 -7.73 19.31
CA THR A 599 9.30 -8.17 19.87
C THR A 599 8.11 -7.32 19.37
N PRO A 600 8.11 -5.97 19.44
CA PRO A 600 7.02 -5.17 18.89
C PRO A 600 6.87 -5.32 17.37
N VAL A 601 7.98 -5.39 16.62
CA VAL A 601 7.96 -5.62 15.17
C VAL A 601 7.32 -6.97 14.82
N ALA A 602 7.65 -8.05 15.54
CA ALA A 602 7.04 -9.36 15.30
C ALA A 602 5.53 -9.42 15.67
N ILE A 603 5.07 -8.58 16.61
CA ILE A 603 3.64 -8.40 16.89
C ILE A 603 2.98 -7.63 15.75
N ALA A 604 3.58 -6.53 15.29
CA ALA A 604 3.06 -5.73 14.18
C ALA A 604 2.91 -6.55 12.89
N GLU A 605 3.94 -7.31 12.49
CA GLU A 605 3.89 -8.21 11.33
C GLU A 605 2.69 -9.16 11.39
N ARG A 606 2.47 -9.85 12.51
CA ARG A 606 1.36 -10.81 12.68
C ARG A 606 -0.03 -10.18 12.63
N LEU A 607 -0.17 -8.95 13.13
CA LEU A 607 -1.44 -8.23 13.11
C LEU A 607 -1.72 -7.67 11.70
N LEU A 608 -0.71 -7.13 11.01
CA LEU A 608 -0.82 -6.69 9.61
C LEU A 608 -1.21 -7.85 8.69
N ASP A 609 -0.51 -8.99 8.77
CA ASP A 609 -0.85 -10.25 8.10
C ASP A 609 -2.31 -10.70 8.31
N SER A 610 -2.85 -10.44 9.50
CA SER A 610 -4.21 -10.83 9.87
C SER A 610 -5.24 -9.82 9.39
N ALA A 611 -4.90 -8.53 9.40
CA ALA A 611 -5.71 -7.45 8.86
C ALA A 611 -5.79 -7.51 7.33
N GLU A 612 -4.69 -7.82 6.63
CA GLU A 612 -4.68 -8.03 5.18
C GLU A 612 -5.64 -9.15 4.76
N ARG A 613 -5.61 -10.30 5.47
CA ARG A 613 -6.55 -11.40 5.23
C ARG A 613 -8.02 -10.99 5.42
N LEU A 614 -8.31 -10.14 6.41
CA LEU A 614 -9.66 -9.61 6.62
C LEU A 614 -10.07 -8.61 5.53
N LEU A 615 -9.16 -7.74 5.06
CA LEU A 615 -9.42 -6.81 3.96
C LEU A 615 -9.69 -7.56 2.65
N LEU A 616 -8.89 -8.59 2.32
CA LEU A 616 -9.11 -9.43 1.14
C LEU A 616 -10.51 -10.09 1.18
N GLN A 617 -10.90 -10.65 2.33
CA GLN A 617 -12.23 -11.25 2.50
C GLN A 617 -13.37 -10.21 2.36
N GLN A 618 -13.17 -8.98 2.85
CA GLN A 618 -14.15 -7.90 2.68
C GLN A 618 -14.22 -7.39 1.23
N HIS A 619 -13.08 -7.30 0.55
CA HIS A 619 -12.99 -6.92 -0.86
C HIS A 619 -13.70 -7.94 -1.75
N ASP A 620 -13.45 -9.24 -1.55
CA ASP A 620 -14.13 -10.30 -2.29
C ASP A 620 -15.64 -10.25 -2.08
N LYS A 621 -16.11 -9.98 -0.86
CA LYS A 621 -17.54 -9.81 -0.55
C LYS A 621 -18.13 -8.58 -1.26
N ALA A 622 -17.49 -7.42 -1.16
CA ALA A 622 -17.97 -6.19 -1.80
C ALA A 622 -17.95 -6.30 -3.34
N SER A 623 -16.96 -6.99 -3.91
CA SER A 623 -16.87 -7.30 -5.33
C SER A 623 -18.02 -8.21 -5.78
N GLN A 624 -18.34 -9.26 -5.02
CA GLN A 624 -19.50 -10.13 -5.26
C GLN A 624 -20.83 -9.37 -5.17
N GLU A 625 -20.98 -8.46 -4.20
CA GLU A 625 -22.16 -7.59 -4.07
C GLU A 625 -22.31 -6.66 -5.29
N LEU A 626 -21.22 -6.05 -5.79
CA LEU A 626 -21.27 -5.23 -7.01
C LEU A 626 -21.61 -6.06 -8.27
N ILE A 627 -21.09 -7.30 -8.37
CA ILE A 627 -21.43 -8.22 -9.46
C ILE A 627 -22.92 -8.58 -9.40
N SER A 628 -23.46 -8.93 -8.23
CA SER A 628 -24.85 -9.34 -8.09
C SER A 628 -25.83 -8.19 -8.39
N ILE A 629 -25.50 -6.96 -8.00
CA ILE A 629 -26.26 -5.75 -8.38
C ILE A 629 -26.29 -5.59 -9.91
N LYS A 630 -25.14 -5.74 -10.58
CA LYS A 630 -25.05 -5.66 -12.06
C LYS A 630 -25.80 -6.81 -12.75
N GLU A 631 -25.81 -8.00 -12.17
CA GLU A 631 -26.62 -9.12 -12.65
C GLU A 631 -28.12 -8.84 -12.57
N VAL A 632 -28.60 -8.26 -11.45
CA VAL A 632 -30.01 -7.83 -11.30
C VAL A 632 -30.41 -6.84 -12.39
N VAL A 633 -29.59 -5.82 -12.66
CA VAL A 633 -29.82 -4.86 -13.77
C VAL A 633 -29.80 -5.55 -15.13
N SER A 634 -28.86 -6.48 -15.37
CA SER A 634 -28.79 -7.24 -16.62
C SER A 634 -30.03 -8.14 -16.84
N SER A 635 -30.66 -8.61 -15.76
CA SER A 635 -31.86 -9.45 -15.84
C SER A 635 -33.06 -8.72 -16.46
N ILE A 636 -33.12 -7.38 -16.35
CA ILE A 636 -34.15 -6.57 -17.01
C ILE A 636 -33.96 -6.57 -18.53
N LYS A 637 -32.73 -6.52 -19.04
CA LYS A 637 -32.46 -6.61 -20.49
C LYS A 637 -32.91 -7.96 -21.06
N VAL A 638 -32.70 -9.05 -20.30
CA VAL A 638 -33.23 -10.38 -20.65
C VAL A 638 -34.76 -10.40 -20.61
N TYR A 639 -35.37 -9.70 -19.65
CA TYR A 639 -36.82 -9.57 -19.58
C TYR A 639 -37.42 -8.72 -20.73
N SER A 640 -36.75 -7.66 -21.19
CA SER A 640 -37.18 -6.88 -22.37
C SER A 640 -37.33 -7.78 -23.61
N MET A 641 -36.38 -8.69 -23.86
CA MET A 641 -36.46 -9.67 -24.96
C MET A 641 -37.66 -10.61 -24.81
N LYS A 642 -38.01 -10.99 -23.56
CA LYS A 642 -39.20 -11.80 -23.27
C LYS A 642 -40.49 -11.03 -23.51
N MET A 643 -40.57 -9.75 -23.10
CA MET A 643 -41.71 -8.88 -23.41
C MET A 643 -41.90 -8.72 -24.92
N GLU A 644 -40.82 -8.56 -25.69
CA GLU A 644 -40.92 -8.48 -27.15
C GLU A 644 -41.50 -9.77 -27.74
N SER A 645 -41.04 -10.94 -27.31
CA SER A 645 -41.62 -12.24 -27.68
C SER A 645 -43.13 -12.32 -27.35
N ASP A 646 -43.53 -11.94 -26.12
CA ASP A 646 -44.92 -12.00 -25.69
C ASP A 646 -45.82 -11.01 -26.48
N SER A 647 -45.29 -9.83 -26.85
CA SER A 647 -45.97 -8.80 -27.65
C SER A 647 -46.42 -9.29 -29.03
N ILE A 648 -45.70 -10.24 -29.63
CA ILE A 648 -46.01 -10.80 -30.95
C ILE A 648 -47.41 -11.46 -30.94
N SER A 649 -47.85 -12.00 -29.80
CA SER A 649 -49.18 -12.58 -29.64
C SER A 649 -50.29 -11.52 -29.76
N TRP A 650 -50.08 -10.34 -29.18
CA TRP A 650 -51.01 -9.20 -29.28
C TRP A 650 -51.08 -8.64 -30.69
N LYS A 651 -49.94 -8.40 -31.33
CA LYS A 651 -49.87 -7.95 -32.74
C LYS A 651 -50.64 -8.90 -33.66
N LYS A 652 -50.42 -10.21 -33.54
CA LYS A 652 -51.13 -11.23 -34.33
C LYS A 652 -52.64 -11.19 -34.13
N ARG A 653 -53.13 -10.97 -32.90
CA ARG A 653 -54.58 -10.81 -32.62
C ARG A 653 -55.15 -9.56 -33.31
N VAL A 654 -54.47 -8.42 -33.18
CA VAL A 654 -54.91 -7.14 -33.78
C VAL A 654 -54.93 -7.24 -35.31
N VAL A 655 -53.85 -7.72 -35.94
CA VAL A 655 -53.77 -7.92 -37.39
C VAL A 655 -54.86 -8.89 -37.87
N TYR A 656 -55.07 -10.02 -37.17
CA TYR A 656 -56.14 -10.97 -37.50
C TYR A 656 -57.53 -10.34 -37.49
N MET A 657 -57.84 -9.44 -36.55
CA MET A 657 -59.13 -8.73 -36.55
C MET A 657 -59.27 -7.76 -37.75
N ILE A 658 -58.18 -7.08 -38.13
CA ILE A 658 -58.16 -6.18 -39.31
C ILE A 658 -58.38 -7.00 -40.60
N GLU A 659 -57.72 -8.15 -40.73
CA GLU A 659 -57.92 -9.08 -41.85
C GLU A 659 -59.34 -9.65 -41.88
N ALA A 660 -59.90 -10.03 -40.72
CA ALA A 660 -61.27 -10.54 -40.61
C ALA A 660 -62.32 -9.49 -41.04
N ALA A 661 -62.20 -8.25 -40.56
CA ALA A 661 -63.08 -7.16 -40.97
C ALA A 661 -62.93 -6.83 -42.47
N ALA A 662 -61.71 -6.83 -43.00
CA ALA A 662 -61.46 -6.68 -44.44
C ALA A 662 -62.10 -7.80 -45.26
N ALA A 663 -62.04 -9.05 -44.79
CA ALA A 663 -62.69 -10.19 -45.44
C ALA A 663 -64.23 -10.05 -45.45
N GLN A 664 -64.83 -9.56 -44.37
CA GLN A 664 -66.27 -9.27 -44.32
C GLN A 664 -66.66 -8.11 -45.26
N ALA A 665 -65.88 -7.02 -45.30
CA ALA A 665 -66.10 -5.91 -46.23
C ALA A 665 -65.97 -6.33 -47.70
N VAL A 666 -64.98 -7.19 -48.02
CA VAL A 666 -64.86 -7.81 -49.35
C VAL A 666 -66.07 -8.68 -49.67
N LYS A 667 -66.57 -9.48 -48.72
CA LYS A 667 -67.77 -10.31 -48.90
C LYS A 667 -69.03 -9.47 -49.18
N LEU A 668 -69.20 -8.32 -48.49
CA LEU A 668 -70.27 -7.36 -48.82
C LEU A 668 -70.10 -6.74 -50.21
N MET A 669 -68.87 -6.34 -50.59
CA MET A 669 -68.64 -5.78 -51.93
C MET A 669 -68.89 -6.82 -53.02
N GLU A 670 -68.49 -8.08 -52.80
CA GLU A 670 -68.76 -9.19 -53.70
C GLU A 670 -70.25 -9.50 -53.85
N PHE A 671 -71.05 -9.33 -52.80
CA PHE A 671 -72.51 -9.43 -52.84
C PHE A 671 -73.16 -8.23 -53.54
N THR A 672 -72.71 -7.01 -53.27
CA THR A 672 -73.23 -5.78 -53.88
C THR A 672 -72.92 -5.74 -55.39
N LEU A 673 -71.78 -6.31 -55.82
CA LEU A 673 -71.33 -6.40 -57.21
C LEU A 673 -71.70 -7.74 -57.90
N GLN A 674 -72.81 -8.38 -57.50
CA GLN A 674 -73.38 -9.51 -58.25
C GLN A 674 -74.33 -9.00 -59.34
N LEU A 675 -74.21 -9.53 -60.56
CA LEU A 675 -75.07 -9.17 -61.70
C LEU A 675 -76.56 -9.49 -61.45
N SER A 676 -76.88 -10.38 -60.52
CA SER A 676 -78.23 -10.69 -60.06
C SER A 676 -78.86 -9.58 -59.19
N ASN A 677 -78.05 -8.73 -58.55
CA ASN A 677 -78.51 -7.65 -57.66
C ASN A 677 -78.74 -6.35 -58.45
N ILE A 678 -79.53 -6.44 -59.53
CA ILE A 678 -79.80 -5.35 -60.48
C ILE A 678 -80.33 -4.10 -59.76
N ASP A 679 -81.23 -4.26 -58.79
CA ASP A 679 -81.89 -3.18 -58.05
C ASP A 679 -80.91 -2.32 -57.22
N LEU A 680 -79.84 -2.92 -56.69
CA LEU A 680 -78.76 -2.17 -56.04
C LEU A 680 -77.89 -1.46 -57.09
N ILE A 681 -77.55 -2.13 -58.18
CA ILE A 681 -76.70 -1.57 -59.25
C ILE A 681 -77.38 -0.36 -59.92
N THR A 682 -78.70 -0.42 -60.18
CA THR A 682 -79.47 0.73 -60.68
C THR A 682 -79.52 1.86 -59.67
N THR A 683 -79.71 1.56 -58.37
CA THR A 683 -79.65 2.56 -57.30
C THR A 683 -78.30 3.30 -57.29
N TYR A 684 -77.18 2.60 -57.45
CA TYR A 684 -75.85 3.23 -57.55
C TYR A 684 -75.63 4.02 -58.85
N ALA A 685 -76.28 3.65 -59.95
CA ALA A 685 -76.13 4.34 -61.24
C ALA A 685 -76.98 5.62 -61.36
N PHE A 686 -78.16 5.68 -60.73
CA PHE A 686 -79.10 6.80 -60.87
C PHE A 686 -79.13 7.78 -59.69
N LYS A 687 -78.62 7.41 -58.51
CA LYS A 687 -78.69 8.26 -57.31
C LYS A 687 -77.49 9.22 -57.22
N GLY A 688 -77.74 10.51 -57.38
CA GLY A 688 -76.70 11.56 -57.36
C GLY A 688 -76.01 11.78 -56.01
N GLU A 689 -74.80 12.37 -56.04
CA GLU A 689 -73.84 12.55 -54.93
C GLU A 689 -74.36 13.18 -53.61
N LYS A 690 -75.54 13.81 -53.60
CA LYS A 690 -76.01 14.66 -52.50
C LYS A 690 -77.23 14.13 -51.75
N SER A 691 -77.44 12.80 -51.72
CA SER A 691 -78.61 12.20 -51.05
C SER A 691 -78.24 11.07 -50.08
N SER A 692 -79.21 10.64 -49.26
CA SER A 692 -79.03 9.76 -48.10
C SER A 692 -78.23 8.47 -48.37
N PRO A 693 -77.52 7.91 -47.36
CA PRO A 693 -76.75 6.68 -47.51
C PRO A 693 -77.61 5.54 -48.06
N ILE A 694 -77.01 4.72 -48.91
CA ILE A 694 -77.63 3.54 -49.52
C ILE A 694 -77.60 2.41 -48.48
N ALA A 695 -78.57 1.49 -48.51
CA ALA A 695 -78.70 0.44 -47.48
C ALA A 695 -77.37 -0.30 -47.20
N SER A 696 -76.63 -0.65 -48.26
CA SER A 696 -75.31 -1.29 -48.17
C SER A 696 -74.23 -0.46 -47.48
N THR A 697 -74.28 0.88 -47.55
CA THR A 697 -73.29 1.74 -46.84
C THR A 697 -73.65 1.94 -45.37
N SER A 698 -74.95 1.98 -45.02
CA SER A 698 -75.37 1.87 -43.62
C SER A 698 -75.02 0.51 -43.00
N THR A 699 -75.17 -0.59 -43.74
CA THR A 699 -74.75 -1.94 -43.30
C THR A 699 -73.24 -2.00 -43.09
N LEU A 700 -72.42 -1.55 -44.05
CA LEU A 700 -70.96 -1.51 -43.90
C LEU A 700 -70.52 -0.70 -42.67
N GLN A 701 -71.08 0.50 -42.49
CA GLN A 701 -70.68 1.40 -41.40
C GLN A 701 -71.12 0.87 -40.03
N ASN A 702 -72.36 0.40 -39.89
CA ASN A 702 -72.95 0.07 -38.60
C ASN A 702 -72.74 -1.40 -38.18
N GLU A 703 -72.70 -2.35 -39.12
CA GLU A 703 -72.58 -3.78 -38.82
C GLU A 703 -71.15 -4.31 -38.92
N ILE A 704 -70.27 -3.67 -39.71
CA ILE A 704 -68.88 -4.12 -39.88
C ILE A 704 -67.90 -3.13 -39.28
N ILE A 705 -67.82 -1.90 -39.78
CA ILE A 705 -66.71 -0.98 -39.44
C ILE A 705 -66.81 -0.51 -37.99
N SER A 706 -67.98 -0.04 -37.52
CA SER A 706 -68.09 0.51 -36.16
C SER A 706 -67.86 -0.53 -35.04
N PRO A 707 -68.42 -1.77 -35.11
CA PRO A 707 -68.11 -2.82 -34.14
C PRO A 707 -66.63 -3.21 -34.15
N PHE A 708 -66.05 -3.41 -35.34
CA PHE A 708 -64.63 -3.73 -35.51
C PHE A 708 -63.70 -2.68 -34.90
N LEU A 709 -63.98 -1.38 -35.10
CA LEU A 709 -63.16 -0.30 -34.53
C LEU A 709 -63.21 -0.32 -33.00
N SER A 710 -64.39 -0.54 -32.41
CA SER A 710 -64.57 -0.70 -30.96
C SER A 710 -63.82 -1.93 -30.43
N ASP A 711 -63.88 -3.06 -31.14
CA ASP A 711 -63.17 -4.29 -30.75
C ASP A 711 -61.63 -4.12 -30.83
N VAL A 712 -61.11 -3.45 -31.87
CA VAL A 712 -59.67 -3.15 -31.99
C VAL A 712 -59.23 -2.13 -30.94
N GLN A 713 -59.99 -1.06 -30.71
CA GLN A 713 -59.70 -0.10 -29.64
C GLN A 713 -59.66 -0.80 -28.27
N ARG A 714 -60.59 -1.71 -27.98
CA ARG A 714 -60.57 -2.53 -26.76
C ARG A 714 -59.31 -3.39 -26.67
N LEU A 715 -58.93 -4.13 -27.71
CA LEU A 715 -57.70 -4.93 -27.69
C LEU A 715 -56.42 -4.08 -27.51
N LEU A 716 -56.41 -2.84 -28.03
CA LEU A 716 -55.28 -1.92 -27.85
C LEU A 716 -55.22 -1.35 -26.42
N VAL A 717 -56.37 -1.14 -25.76
CA VAL A 717 -56.42 -0.80 -24.33
C VAL A 717 -55.97 -1.99 -23.48
N GLU A 718 -56.45 -3.20 -23.75
CA GLU A 718 -55.96 -4.42 -23.07
C GLU A 718 -54.45 -4.62 -23.26
N TYR A 719 -53.91 -4.23 -24.41
CA TYR A 719 -52.47 -4.24 -24.70
C TYR A 719 -51.69 -3.15 -23.93
N SER A 720 -52.20 -1.92 -23.83
CA SER A 720 -51.53 -0.85 -23.07
C SER A 720 -51.58 -1.10 -21.56
N GLU A 721 -52.69 -1.61 -21.04
CA GLU A 721 -52.81 -2.11 -19.66
C GLU A 721 -51.84 -3.27 -19.38
N TRP A 722 -51.73 -4.24 -20.30
CA TRP A 722 -50.77 -5.34 -20.20
C TRP A 722 -49.31 -4.84 -20.18
N LEU A 723 -48.94 -3.94 -21.10
CA LEU A 723 -47.60 -3.34 -21.14
C LEU A 723 -47.28 -2.65 -19.80
N HIS A 724 -48.14 -1.74 -19.35
CA HIS A 724 -47.91 -0.95 -18.15
C HIS A 724 -47.83 -1.84 -16.89
N SER A 725 -48.74 -2.83 -16.76
CA SER A 725 -48.70 -3.81 -15.67
C SER A 725 -47.38 -4.60 -15.64
N LYS A 726 -46.85 -5.00 -16.80
CA LYS A 726 -45.57 -5.72 -16.90
C LYS A 726 -44.35 -4.87 -16.54
N ILE A 727 -44.35 -3.59 -16.94
CA ILE A 727 -43.28 -2.64 -16.61
C ILE A 727 -43.23 -2.39 -15.11
N VAL A 728 -44.37 -2.03 -14.50
CA VAL A 728 -44.46 -1.72 -13.06
C VAL A 728 -44.06 -2.93 -12.22
N CYS A 729 -44.59 -4.12 -12.52
CA CYS A 729 -44.32 -5.33 -11.73
C CYS A 729 -42.83 -5.74 -11.74
N GLU A 730 -42.13 -5.68 -12.89
CA GLU A 730 -40.69 -6.00 -12.90
C GLU A 730 -39.81 -4.84 -12.38
N GLY A 731 -40.26 -3.59 -12.49
CA GLY A 731 -39.63 -2.46 -11.80
C GLY A 731 -39.65 -2.62 -10.29
N GLU A 732 -40.78 -3.03 -9.71
CA GLU A 732 -40.92 -3.37 -8.29
C GLU A 732 -40.10 -4.60 -7.90
N LEU A 733 -40.14 -5.68 -8.69
CA LEU A 733 -39.34 -6.89 -8.44
C LEU A 733 -37.83 -6.63 -8.50
N CYS A 734 -37.38 -5.70 -9.36
CA CYS A 734 -35.98 -5.28 -9.41
C CYS A 734 -35.58 -4.53 -8.13
N LEU A 735 -36.41 -3.57 -7.69
CA LEU A 735 -36.18 -2.81 -6.47
C LEU A 735 -36.16 -3.73 -5.23
N ASP A 736 -37.06 -4.70 -5.13
CA ASP A 736 -37.07 -5.74 -4.09
C ASP A 736 -35.81 -6.63 -4.12
N ARG A 737 -35.33 -7.04 -5.31
CA ARG A 737 -34.07 -7.79 -5.45
C ARG A 737 -32.86 -6.97 -5.00
N LEU A 738 -32.79 -5.69 -5.36
CA LEU A 738 -31.71 -4.78 -4.96
C LEU A 738 -31.70 -4.58 -3.43
N GLN A 739 -32.87 -4.33 -2.84
CA GLN A 739 -33.03 -4.19 -1.38
C GLN A 739 -32.73 -5.48 -0.61
N LYS A 740 -32.95 -6.67 -1.19
CA LYS A 740 -32.60 -7.95 -0.55
C LYS A 740 -31.12 -8.30 -0.63
N GLN A 741 -30.41 -7.83 -1.66
CA GLN A 741 -28.96 -8.05 -1.80
C GLN A 741 -28.15 -7.06 -0.97
N CYS A 742 -28.59 -5.80 -0.91
CA CYS A 742 -27.94 -4.79 -0.09
C CYS A 742 -28.45 -4.90 1.35
N ASN A 743 -27.60 -5.33 2.29
CA ASN A 743 -27.94 -5.28 3.72
C ASN A 743 -28.40 -3.86 4.11
N ASN A 744 -29.30 -3.75 5.09
CA ASN A 744 -30.00 -2.51 5.52
C ASN A 744 -29.11 -1.34 6.02
N GLU A 745 -27.81 -1.29 5.70
CA GLU A 745 -26.88 -0.21 6.05
C GLU A 745 -27.16 1.11 5.28
N LEU A 746 -27.93 1.05 4.19
CA LEU A 746 -28.27 2.20 3.35
C LEU A 746 -29.72 2.67 3.58
N ASP A 747 -29.86 3.73 4.36
CA ASP A 747 -31.15 4.41 4.66
C ASP A 747 -31.66 5.26 3.48
N ILE A 748 -31.75 4.66 2.30
CA ILE A 748 -32.26 5.28 1.05
C ILE A 748 -33.79 5.05 0.92
N GLY A 749 -34.48 4.91 2.06
CA GLY A 749 -35.93 4.66 2.10
C GLY A 749 -36.75 5.84 1.56
N ASP A 750 -36.45 7.06 1.99
CA ASP A 750 -37.27 8.25 1.71
C ASP A 750 -37.05 8.85 0.31
N VAL A 751 -35.83 8.79 -0.25
CA VAL A 751 -35.50 9.50 -1.49
C VAL A 751 -35.97 8.77 -2.74
N THR A 752 -36.08 7.44 -2.70
CA THR A 752 -36.50 6.63 -3.85
C THR A 752 -38.03 6.58 -3.99
N GLN A 753 -38.78 6.25 -2.92
CA GLN A 753 -40.22 6.01 -3.00
C GLN A 753 -41.04 7.20 -3.53
N SER A 754 -40.65 8.44 -3.22
CA SER A 754 -41.36 9.65 -3.68
C SER A 754 -41.11 10.00 -5.16
N LYS A 755 -40.00 9.50 -5.75
CA LYS A 755 -39.62 9.79 -7.15
C LYS A 755 -39.87 8.65 -8.13
N THR A 756 -39.95 7.40 -7.66
CA THR A 756 -40.14 6.24 -8.54
C THR A 756 -41.54 6.15 -9.15
N VAL A 757 -42.59 6.55 -8.42
CA VAL A 757 -43.99 6.43 -8.86
C VAL A 757 -44.26 7.15 -10.19
N GLY A 758 -43.72 8.37 -10.37
CA GLY A 758 -43.90 9.15 -11.61
C GLY A 758 -42.98 8.74 -12.77
N PHE A 759 -41.96 7.91 -12.54
CA PHE A 759 -40.98 7.56 -13.59
C PHE A 759 -41.50 6.49 -14.56
N LEU A 760 -42.48 5.68 -14.12
CA LEU A 760 -43.12 4.63 -14.92
C LEU A 760 -44.53 5.00 -15.40
N GLU A 761 -44.98 6.25 -15.19
CA GLU A 761 -46.29 6.73 -15.63
C GLU A 761 -46.41 6.83 -17.16
N HIS A 762 -47.66 6.98 -17.63
CA HIS A 762 -48.10 6.67 -18.99
C HIS A 762 -47.23 7.29 -20.11
N GLY A 763 -46.73 6.43 -21.00
CA GLY A 763 -46.18 6.86 -22.29
C GLY A 763 -47.27 7.29 -23.28
N GLU A 764 -46.86 7.77 -24.45
CA GLU A 764 -47.83 8.07 -25.50
C GLU A 764 -48.44 6.76 -26.04
N GLU A 765 -49.76 6.58 -25.96
CA GLU A 765 -50.44 5.43 -26.56
C GLU A 765 -50.53 5.59 -28.09
N LEU A 766 -49.43 5.39 -28.83
CA LEU A 766 -49.37 5.68 -30.26
C LEU A 766 -50.26 4.73 -31.07
N SER A 767 -50.34 3.45 -30.71
CA SER A 767 -51.23 2.48 -31.36
C SER A 767 -52.70 2.90 -31.28
N LYS A 768 -53.13 3.43 -30.12
CA LYS A 768 -54.48 4.00 -29.92
C LYS A 768 -54.68 5.28 -30.73
N LYS A 769 -53.71 6.20 -30.73
CA LYS A 769 -53.73 7.40 -31.61
C LYS A 769 -53.88 7.03 -33.10
N VAL A 770 -53.31 5.92 -33.58
CA VAL A 770 -53.49 5.46 -34.97
C VAL A 770 -54.95 5.07 -35.25
N MET A 771 -55.63 4.42 -34.31
CA MET A 771 -57.04 4.04 -34.45
C MET A 771 -58.00 5.22 -34.31
N ASP A 772 -57.75 6.15 -33.38
CA ASP A 772 -58.59 7.34 -33.20
C ASP A 772 -58.55 8.28 -34.43
N ASN A 773 -57.44 8.26 -35.18
CA ASN A 773 -57.31 8.95 -36.45
C ASN A 773 -58.00 8.23 -37.63
N PHE A 774 -58.48 6.99 -37.47
CA PHE A 774 -59.16 6.24 -38.53
C PHE A 774 -60.66 6.55 -38.56
N SER A 775 -61.09 7.36 -39.53
CA SER A 775 -62.50 7.73 -39.68
C SER A 775 -63.32 6.64 -40.39
N ALA A 776 -64.24 6.01 -39.66
CA ALA A 776 -65.23 5.07 -40.20
C ALA A 776 -66.05 5.66 -41.37
N SER A 777 -66.41 6.95 -41.29
CA SER A 777 -67.19 7.62 -42.33
C SER A 777 -66.36 7.94 -43.57
N ALA A 778 -65.05 8.22 -43.43
CA ALA A 778 -64.14 8.35 -44.56
C ALA A 778 -63.92 7.00 -45.27
N ALA A 779 -63.69 5.92 -44.51
CA ALA A 779 -63.57 4.57 -45.05
C ALA A 779 -64.85 4.12 -45.80
N THR A 780 -66.03 4.41 -45.23
CA THR A 780 -67.33 4.12 -45.86
C THR A 780 -67.52 4.92 -47.17
N LYS A 781 -67.14 6.20 -47.20
CA LYS A 781 -67.18 7.02 -48.42
C LYS A 781 -66.25 6.51 -49.52
N LEU A 782 -65.03 6.11 -49.18
CA LEU A 782 -64.08 5.52 -50.13
C LEU A 782 -64.62 4.19 -50.69
N PHE A 783 -65.18 3.33 -49.82
CA PHE A 783 -65.82 2.08 -50.25
C PHE A 783 -67.02 2.33 -51.19
N GLU A 784 -67.85 3.33 -50.89
CA GLU A 784 -68.95 3.73 -51.76
C GLU A 784 -68.45 4.26 -53.11
N GLN A 785 -67.39 5.07 -53.11
CA GLN A 785 -66.76 5.61 -54.30
C GLN A 785 -66.19 4.49 -55.20
N GLU A 786 -65.61 3.45 -54.62
CA GLU A 786 -65.09 2.29 -55.37
C GLU A 786 -66.21 1.44 -56.00
N ILE A 787 -67.30 1.16 -55.27
CA ILE A 787 -68.49 0.50 -55.85
C ILE A 787 -69.03 1.35 -57.00
N ARG A 788 -69.14 2.66 -56.79
CA ARG A 788 -69.63 3.64 -57.75
C ARG A 788 -68.72 3.75 -58.99
N GLU A 789 -67.40 3.66 -58.84
CA GLU A 789 -66.43 3.63 -59.95
C GLU A 789 -66.58 2.33 -60.78
N VAL A 790 -66.76 1.17 -60.14
CA VAL A 790 -67.02 -0.10 -60.84
C VAL A 790 -68.35 -0.06 -61.60
N VAL A 791 -69.41 0.48 -60.99
CA VAL A 791 -70.74 0.64 -61.61
C VAL A 791 -70.68 1.64 -62.77
N PHE A 792 -70.21 2.87 -62.57
CA PHE A 792 -70.13 3.87 -63.66
C PHE A 792 -69.10 3.52 -64.73
N GLY A 793 -68.00 2.84 -64.42
CA GLY A 793 -67.08 2.34 -65.45
C GLY A 793 -67.78 1.36 -66.39
N THR A 794 -68.75 0.60 -65.89
CA THR A 794 -69.46 -0.47 -66.61
C THR A 794 -70.73 0.06 -67.30
N VAL A 795 -71.48 0.95 -66.64
CA VAL A 795 -72.71 1.56 -67.16
C VAL A 795 -72.41 2.81 -68.01
N GLY A 796 -71.57 3.71 -67.49
CA GLY A 796 -71.18 4.97 -68.14
C GLY A 796 -70.08 4.83 -69.21
N GLY A 797 -69.48 3.64 -69.35
CA GLY A 797 -68.70 3.28 -70.54
C GLY A 797 -69.53 3.28 -71.83
N LEU A 798 -70.86 3.16 -71.71
CA LEU A 798 -71.83 3.57 -72.74
C LEU A 798 -72.32 4.99 -72.40
N GLY A 799 -71.65 6.01 -72.95
CA GLY A 799 -72.03 7.41 -72.70
C GLY A 799 -73.48 7.70 -73.10
N ALA A 800 -74.34 7.92 -72.11
CA ALA A 800 -75.77 8.30 -72.19
C ALA A 800 -76.73 7.42 -73.04
N ALA A 801 -76.23 6.50 -73.86
CA ALA A 801 -77.00 5.73 -74.85
C ALA A 801 -77.40 4.32 -74.39
N GLY A 802 -76.68 3.73 -73.42
CA GLY A 802 -76.88 2.33 -73.03
C GLY A 802 -78.16 2.06 -72.23
N LEU A 803 -78.56 3.00 -71.36
CA LEU A 803 -79.80 2.91 -70.58
C LEU A 803 -81.00 3.54 -71.31
N SER A 804 -80.74 4.37 -72.30
CA SER A 804 -81.80 5.03 -73.06
C SER A 804 -82.47 4.08 -74.06
N ALA A 805 -81.85 2.95 -74.45
CA ALA A 805 -82.51 1.91 -75.23
C ALA A 805 -83.75 1.28 -74.54
N SER A 806 -83.82 1.29 -73.21
CA SER A 806 -85.01 0.81 -72.45
C SER A 806 -86.05 1.90 -72.16
N LEU A 807 -85.72 3.19 -72.40
CA LEU A 807 -86.56 4.33 -72.05
C LEU A 807 -86.97 5.18 -73.28
N LEU A 808 -86.23 5.14 -74.39
CA LEU A 808 -86.51 5.87 -75.63
C LEU A 808 -87.46 5.15 -76.58
N THR A 809 -87.72 3.86 -76.41
CA THR A 809 -88.79 3.13 -77.11
C THR A 809 -90.19 3.71 -76.86
N SER A 810 -90.30 4.65 -75.93
CA SER A 810 -91.52 5.40 -75.59
C SER A 810 -91.73 6.69 -76.43
N VAL A 811 -90.69 7.25 -77.09
CA VAL A 811 -90.73 8.68 -77.52
C VAL A 811 -90.31 9.00 -78.97
N LEU A 812 -89.65 8.10 -79.73
CA LEU A 812 -89.17 8.42 -81.09
C LEU A 812 -89.68 7.44 -82.18
N PRO A 813 -90.26 7.90 -83.30
CA PRO A 813 -90.97 7.04 -84.25
C PRO A 813 -90.24 6.76 -85.58
N THR A 814 -89.00 6.23 -85.59
CA THR A 814 -88.39 5.68 -86.83
C THR A 814 -87.61 4.37 -86.64
N ALA A 815 -87.98 3.35 -87.42
CA ALA A 815 -87.55 1.95 -87.20
C ALA A 815 -86.14 1.58 -87.75
N LEU A 816 -85.36 2.56 -88.25
CA LEU A 816 -84.04 2.32 -88.87
C LEU A 816 -82.88 2.77 -87.97
N GLU A 817 -83.14 3.71 -87.05
CA GLU A 817 -82.18 4.10 -86.01
C GLU A 817 -82.10 3.03 -84.90
N ASP A 818 -83.23 2.38 -84.58
CA ASP A 818 -83.34 1.33 -83.56
C ASP A 818 -82.37 0.15 -83.76
N LEU A 819 -82.14 -0.29 -84.99
CA LEU A 819 -81.34 -1.49 -85.30
C LEU A 819 -79.83 -1.20 -85.20
N LEU A 820 -79.40 0.02 -85.55
CA LEU A 820 -78.03 0.48 -85.31
C LEU A 820 -77.79 0.80 -83.83
N ALA A 821 -78.78 1.35 -83.13
CA ALA A 821 -78.73 1.54 -81.68
C ALA A 821 -78.61 0.20 -80.93
N LEU A 822 -79.45 -0.79 -81.24
CA LEU A 822 -79.39 -2.14 -80.64
C LEU A 822 -78.06 -2.86 -80.93
N SER A 823 -77.53 -2.77 -82.16
CA SER A 823 -76.27 -3.43 -82.50
C SER A 823 -75.05 -2.77 -81.85
N LEU A 824 -74.90 -1.44 -81.88
CA LEU A 824 -73.82 -0.76 -81.14
C LEU A 824 -73.94 -0.94 -79.62
N CYS A 825 -75.16 -0.90 -79.06
CA CYS A 825 -75.37 -1.14 -77.63
C CYS A 825 -75.03 -2.58 -77.23
N SER A 826 -75.27 -3.58 -78.09
CA SER A 826 -74.88 -4.97 -77.79
C SER A 826 -73.37 -5.18 -77.74
N ALA A 827 -72.60 -4.60 -78.68
CA ALA A 827 -71.14 -4.71 -78.69
C ALA A 827 -70.48 -3.88 -77.56
N GLY A 828 -70.95 -2.65 -77.34
CA GLY A 828 -70.49 -1.81 -76.22
C GLY A 828 -70.85 -2.40 -74.86
N GLY A 829 -72.07 -2.91 -74.71
CA GLY A 829 -72.53 -3.64 -73.53
C GLY A 829 -71.71 -4.89 -73.25
N PHE A 830 -71.43 -5.72 -74.27
CA PHE A 830 -70.60 -6.91 -74.12
C PHE A 830 -69.15 -6.58 -73.71
N LEU A 831 -68.55 -5.53 -74.27
CA LEU A 831 -67.21 -5.08 -73.86
C LEU A 831 -67.19 -4.51 -72.42
N ALA A 832 -68.24 -3.81 -71.99
CA ALA A 832 -68.36 -3.36 -70.61
C ALA A 832 -68.53 -4.54 -69.62
N ILE A 833 -69.43 -5.47 -69.93
CA ILE A 833 -69.70 -6.67 -69.14
C ILE A 833 -68.47 -7.58 -69.06
N SER A 834 -67.72 -7.77 -70.16
CA SER A 834 -66.49 -8.58 -70.15
C SER A 834 -65.35 -7.97 -69.32
N LYS A 835 -65.33 -6.64 -69.12
CA LYS A 835 -64.37 -5.96 -68.23
C LYS A 835 -64.83 -5.87 -66.77
N PHE A 836 -66.11 -6.12 -66.47
CA PHE A 836 -66.66 -6.07 -65.12
C PHE A 836 -65.93 -6.99 -64.12
N PRO A 837 -65.59 -8.26 -64.42
CA PRO A 837 -64.84 -9.12 -63.50
C PRO A 837 -63.45 -8.55 -63.16
N SER A 838 -62.78 -7.91 -64.11
CA SER A 838 -61.46 -7.29 -63.90
C SER A 838 -61.55 -6.10 -62.94
N ARG A 839 -62.52 -5.20 -63.17
CA ARG A 839 -62.74 -4.02 -62.32
C ARG A 839 -63.22 -4.38 -60.91
N ARG A 840 -64.09 -5.39 -60.80
CA ARG A 840 -64.48 -5.95 -59.48
C ARG A 840 -63.26 -6.48 -58.72
N LYS A 841 -62.35 -7.20 -59.39
CA LYS A 841 -61.11 -7.69 -58.77
C LYS A 841 -60.20 -6.54 -58.31
N GLU A 842 -60.10 -5.47 -59.11
CA GLU A 842 -59.32 -4.27 -58.81
C GLU A 842 -59.86 -3.51 -57.58
N ALA A 843 -61.17 -3.28 -57.49
CA ALA A 843 -61.81 -2.67 -56.32
C ALA A 843 -61.62 -3.52 -55.04
N ILE A 844 -61.73 -4.86 -55.14
CA ILE A 844 -61.45 -5.78 -54.03
C ILE A 844 -59.98 -5.67 -53.59
N GLN A 845 -59.03 -5.56 -54.54
CA GLN A 845 -57.61 -5.36 -54.21
C GLN A 845 -57.35 -4.00 -53.56
N LYS A 846 -58.01 -2.92 -53.98
CA LYS A 846 -57.90 -1.60 -53.32
C LYS A 846 -58.37 -1.66 -51.86
N VAL A 847 -59.51 -2.31 -51.57
CA VAL A 847 -60.01 -2.47 -50.18
C VAL A 847 -59.05 -3.28 -49.32
N ARG A 848 -58.50 -4.40 -49.84
CA ARG A 848 -57.45 -5.16 -49.12
C ARG A 848 -56.22 -4.30 -48.85
N LYS A 849 -55.73 -3.54 -49.85
CA LYS A 849 -54.57 -2.65 -49.70
C LYS A 849 -54.76 -1.56 -48.64
N VAL A 850 -56.00 -1.07 -48.43
CA VAL A 850 -56.32 -0.15 -47.33
C VAL A 850 -56.24 -0.86 -45.97
N ALA A 851 -56.79 -2.08 -45.86
CA ALA A 851 -56.69 -2.88 -44.64
C ALA A 851 -55.25 -3.27 -44.29
N ASP A 852 -54.47 -3.76 -45.26
CA ASP A 852 -53.04 -4.08 -45.11
C ASP A 852 -52.24 -2.83 -44.69
N GLY A 853 -52.62 -1.66 -45.19
CA GLY A 853 -52.04 -0.37 -44.83
C GLY A 853 -52.38 0.10 -43.41
N LEU A 854 -53.59 -0.22 -42.92
CA LEU A 854 -53.98 0.01 -41.53
C LEU A 854 -53.26 -0.96 -40.59
N ALA A 855 -53.25 -2.26 -40.92
CA ALA A 855 -52.56 -3.30 -40.15
C ALA A 855 -51.08 -2.97 -39.93
N ARG A 856 -50.37 -2.59 -41.00
CA ARG A 856 -48.95 -2.19 -40.90
C ARG A 856 -48.75 -0.98 -39.99
N LYS A 857 -49.57 0.06 -40.11
CA LYS A 857 -49.46 1.26 -39.25
C LYS A 857 -49.73 0.96 -37.78
N VAL A 858 -50.69 0.10 -37.48
CA VAL A 858 -50.98 -0.32 -36.11
C VAL A 858 -49.86 -1.19 -35.56
N GLU A 859 -49.31 -2.12 -36.36
CA GLU A 859 -48.17 -2.95 -35.96
C GLU A 859 -46.88 -2.14 -35.71
N GLU A 860 -46.58 -1.17 -36.58
CA GLU A 860 -45.48 -0.21 -36.42
C GLU A 860 -45.64 0.62 -35.14
N ALA A 861 -46.86 1.12 -34.87
CA ALA A 861 -47.16 1.86 -33.65
C ALA A 861 -47.05 0.97 -32.39
N MET A 862 -47.57 -0.26 -32.41
CA MET A 862 -47.43 -1.21 -31.30
C MET A 862 -45.96 -1.58 -31.02
N GLN A 863 -45.10 -1.71 -32.05
CA GLN A 863 -43.66 -1.90 -31.84
C GLN A 863 -43.02 -0.67 -31.20
N LYS A 864 -43.44 0.54 -31.59
CA LYS A 864 -42.90 1.76 -30.99
C LYS A 864 -43.34 1.94 -29.53
N ASP A 865 -44.61 1.65 -29.21
CA ASP A 865 -45.13 1.62 -27.84
C ASP A 865 -44.34 0.63 -26.97
N LEU A 866 -44.02 -0.57 -27.50
CA LEU A 866 -43.18 -1.56 -26.83
C LEU A 866 -41.75 -1.07 -26.61
N LEU A 867 -41.11 -0.48 -27.63
CA LEU A 867 -39.74 -0.01 -27.53
C LEU A 867 -39.63 1.08 -26.45
N GLU A 868 -40.49 2.10 -26.49
CA GLU A 868 -40.55 3.17 -25.48
C GLU A 868 -40.80 2.60 -24.07
N ALA A 869 -41.67 1.60 -23.93
CA ALA A 869 -41.90 0.87 -22.69
C ALA A 869 -40.64 0.15 -22.16
N THR A 870 -39.93 -0.57 -23.02
CA THR A 870 -38.71 -1.30 -22.64
C THR A 870 -37.52 -0.37 -22.36
N GLU A 871 -37.43 0.77 -23.05
CA GLU A 871 -36.42 1.80 -22.82
C GLU A 871 -36.61 2.43 -21.43
N LYS A 872 -37.84 2.89 -21.11
CA LYS A 872 -38.19 3.41 -19.78
C LYS A 872 -37.92 2.41 -18.64
N LEU A 873 -38.17 1.12 -18.86
CA LEU A 873 -37.86 0.09 -17.85
C LEU A 873 -36.35 -0.07 -17.63
N ASN A 874 -35.53 0.03 -18.68
CA ASN A 874 -34.07 0.00 -18.56
C ASN A 874 -33.54 1.28 -17.89
N ASP A 875 -34.02 2.46 -18.29
CA ASP A 875 -33.66 3.75 -17.67
C ASP A 875 -34.01 3.77 -16.18
N TYR A 876 -35.20 3.26 -15.83
CA TYR A 876 -35.62 3.09 -14.43
C TYR A 876 -34.67 2.16 -13.68
N ALA A 877 -34.32 1.01 -14.25
CA ALA A 877 -33.40 0.04 -13.65
C ALA A 877 -32.00 0.63 -13.40
N GLU A 878 -31.47 1.39 -14.36
CA GLU A 878 -30.19 2.06 -14.24
C GLU A 878 -30.26 3.17 -13.18
N PHE A 879 -31.33 3.97 -13.17
CA PHE A 879 -31.57 5.02 -12.17
C PHE A 879 -31.66 4.48 -10.73
N ILE A 880 -32.45 3.41 -10.48
CA ILE A 880 -32.60 2.86 -9.12
C ILE A 880 -31.36 2.10 -8.64
N SER A 881 -30.59 1.48 -9.54
CA SER A 881 -29.42 0.67 -9.17
C SER A 881 -28.16 1.52 -8.99
N LYS A 882 -28.04 2.66 -9.67
CA LYS A 882 -26.89 3.56 -9.60
C LYS A 882 -26.42 3.89 -8.18
N PRO A 883 -27.26 4.34 -7.22
CA PRO A 883 -26.77 4.64 -5.86
C PRO A 883 -26.18 3.41 -5.14
N TYR A 884 -26.70 2.20 -5.40
CA TYR A 884 -26.14 0.97 -4.85
C TYR A 884 -24.82 0.58 -5.53
N GLN A 885 -24.72 0.75 -6.86
CA GLN A 885 -23.47 0.53 -7.60
C GLN A 885 -22.38 1.50 -7.16
N ASP A 886 -22.71 2.80 -7.06
CA ASP A 886 -21.78 3.86 -6.62
C ASP A 886 -21.31 3.60 -5.17
N SER A 887 -22.21 3.18 -4.27
CA SER A 887 -21.86 2.85 -2.88
C SER A 887 -20.97 1.60 -2.77
N ALA A 888 -21.27 0.53 -3.52
CA ALA A 888 -20.44 -0.67 -3.52
C ALA A 888 -19.05 -0.41 -4.16
N GLN A 889 -18.99 0.41 -5.21
CA GLN A 889 -17.74 0.84 -5.82
C GLN A 889 -16.90 1.70 -4.86
N GLN A 890 -17.49 2.69 -4.18
CA GLN A 890 -16.79 3.47 -3.15
C GLN A 890 -16.23 2.59 -2.02
N ARG A 891 -16.96 1.54 -1.62
CA ARG A 891 -16.50 0.56 -0.62
C ARG A 891 -15.30 -0.25 -1.13
N ILE A 892 -15.30 -0.66 -2.40
CA ILE A 892 -14.16 -1.34 -3.04
C ILE A 892 -12.95 -0.40 -3.14
N ASP A 893 -13.15 0.84 -3.60
CA ASP A 893 -12.07 1.83 -3.77
C ASP A 893 -11.41 2.16 -2.41
N TRP A 894 -12.20 2.32 -1.35
CA TRP A 894 -11.70 2.52 0.02
C TRP A 894 -10.94 1.29 0.57
N LEU A 895 -11.40 0.07 0.25
CA LEU A 895 -10.69 -1.16 0.62
C LEU A 895 -9.34 -1.27 -0.09
N LEU A 896 -9.27 -0.89 -1.37
CA LEU A 896 -8.03 -0.87 -2.16
C LEU A 896 -7.04 0.19 -1.66
N GLU A 897 -7.50 1.39 -1.34
CA GLU A 897 -6.68 2.45 -0.72
C GLU A 897 -6.11 1.97 0.63
N THR A 898 -6.95 1.38 1.48
CA THR A 898 -6.54 0.86 2.79
C THR A 898 -5.59 -0.35 2.66
N GLN A 899 -5.75 -1.19 1.65
CA GLN A 899 -4.81 -2.27 1.33
C GLN A 899 -3.45 -1.72 0.87
N GLN A 900 -3.45 -0.64 0.06
CA GLN A 900 -2.22 0.01 -0.37
C GLN A 900 -1.48 0.66 0.81
N GLU A 901 -2.19 1.36 1.70
CA GLU A 901 -1.61 1.86 2.96
C GLU A 901 -0.96 0.72 3.75
N LEU A 902 -1.69 -0.38 4.00
CA LEU A 902 -1.20 -1.54 4.75
C LEU A 902 0.06 -2.14 4.11
N ALA A 903 0.10 -2.29 2.78
CA ALA A 903 1.27 -2.76 2.06
C ALA A 903 2.47 -1.81 2.21
N THR A 904 2.26 -0.48 2.19
CA THR A 904 3.36 0.48 2.45
C THR A 904 3.88 0.39 3.88
N THR A 905 3.01 0.17 4.89
CA THR A 905 3.44 0.01 6.28
C THR A 905 4.19 -1.32 6.49
N VAL A 906 3.77 -2.41 5.84
CA VAL A 906 4.53 -3.68 5.83
C VAL A 906 5.92 -3.48 5.23
N GLN A 907 6.05 -2.76 4.10
CA GLN A 907 7.36 -2.47 3.50
C GLN A 907 8.25 -1.64 4.44
N LYS A 908 7.72 -0.58 5.07
CA LYS A 908 8.46 0.23 6.05
C LYS A 908 8.96 -0.61 7.23
N LEU A 909 8.15 -1.56 7.73
CA LEU A 909 8.54 -2.47 8.82
C LEU A 909 9.60 -3.48 8.39
N GLN A 910 9.55 -3.99 7.15
CA GLN A 910 10.61 -4.84 6.60
C GLN A 910 11.94 -4.08 6.46
N ASP A 911 11.90 -2.83 5.96
CA ASP A 911 13.08 -1.97 5.85
C ASP A 911 13.69 -1.68 7.24
N LEU A 912 12.85 -1.40 8.24
CA LEU A 912 13.26 -1.24 9.65
C LEU A 912 13.90 -2.54 10.19
N LYS A 913 13.28 -3.70 9.97
CA LYS A 913 13.80 -5.01 10.39
C LYS A 913 15.17 -5.32 9.79
N VAL A 914 15.39 -4.95 8.53
CA VAL A 914 16.71 -5.05 7.87
C VAL A 914 17.71 -4.10 8.51
N GLN A 915 17.32 -2.88 8.89
CA GLN A 915 18.19 -1.96 9.63
C GLN A 915 18.57 -2.51 11.02
N ILE A 916 17.61 -3.07 11.77
CA ILE A 916 17.84 -3.72 13.08
C ILE A 916 18.80 -4.91 12.94
N GLN A 917 18.61 -5.76 11.93
CA GLN A 917 19.50 -6.91 11.69
C GLN A 917 20.93 -6.49 11.30
N ASN A 918 21.07 -5.37 10.60
CA ASN A 918 22.37 -4.82 10.19
C ASN A 918 23.11 -4.03 11.28
N LEU A 919 22.56 -3.91 12.50
CA LEU A 919 23.23 -3.22 13.61
C LEU A 919 24.61 -3.82 13.94
N HIS A 920 24.81 -5.12 13.77
CA HIS A 920 26.10 -5.79 14.07
C HIS A 920 27.19 -5.64 12.98
N VAL A 921 27.01 -4.77 11.97
CA VAL A 921 27.88 -4.73 10.78
C VAL A 921 28.40 -3.33 10.45
N SER A 922 28.45 -2.42 11.43
CA SER A 922 29.00 -1.05 11.29
C SER A 922 30.14 -0.77 12.25
#